data_AF-V4AMW3-F1
#
_entry.id   AF-V4AMW3-F1
#
_cell.length_a   1.000
_cell.length_b   1.000
_cell.length_c   1.000
_cell.angle_alpha   90.00
_cell.angle_beta   90.00
_cell.angle_gamma   90.00
#
_symmetry.space_group_name_H-M   'P 1'
#
loop_
_entity.id
_entity.type
_entity.pdbx_description
1 polymer ?
#
loop_
_entity_poly.entity_id
_entity_poly.type
_entity_poly.pdbx_seq_one_letter_code
_entity_poly.pdbx_strand_id
1 'polypeptide(L)'
;MRLAGHPVSIPKESLLKLDSELLIEILNLCPSVQLTGTKLVCGEGGCGACTVMISKYNPTDQNIHHYSVNACLMPVCSVHGLAVTTTEGIGSLKTRLHPVQEQIAKSHGSQCGFCTPGMVMSMYALLRNNPQPTMKEIEKNLEGNLCRCTGYRPILDGYRAFSKEDTIILKMNLYNTTIYTPIYDPSQEPIFPPDLKVNHKKYHEEYLVYEKDGIKWYRPVTLSQILDLKYQFPQAKIIVGNTEVGIETTFKNMKYPVLINAADIPKLTEIQITETGIKFGASVTLSKIEEVLQAAVDNKKEEKIRGFVAIIDILKWFAGKQIRNAAAIGGNIMTASPISDLNPIFQACGVVLHVQCKGGKQRNVPMDENFFTGYRKTQVQTSELLLALTIPFSTKNEYIQSYKQSIRKDDDIAIVNSGMRVVFKDQSDIIEDLYLSYGGMAPTTVMAKQTMMQLKGRKWNEEVVKIACEYLEKDLPLSHDAPGGTVEFRRTLTTSFFFKFYLSVAQQLAVKNTSYFQGIIRNGVSKADISATVNPEHEVSRGTQIYDLIDPENKSEHGLWKPLVHSTAYQQATGEAVYMDDMRTLKGELSIVPIYSAKAHANITKMHVEDALAVPGVKGYIDYTDVKGSNHLWLSDEKLFAEKKVETEGAVIGCIVADSHEIAIKARRLVKIEYEEHPAIISIQDAIDNNSFLRKPTTVQCGDIENEFKNCKNILEGEVYMGAQEQFYFETQSAIAIPKENDEMDVYSSTQCPTAIQASIADIIGVPSHKVRCLLKRIGGGFGGKETQCVNAVGMAATAGIKFNCPVRCVLDREDDMVTTGTRHPILAKYKVGFSEDGRLHCLDINTYFNCGDSLDLSEHVMMVVLNKGNNCYNIPNFRTTGHLCKTNIRSNTAFRGFGLPQGVFTTETVMQHIVESQDWDPLKIRQLNFFKEGDRAHINQIIKGCHVQDCWDDCLKQSNYKEREQEVKRFNRENRWRKRGIFIMPMQFGIGFGRMSMNQGGAFVSIYTDGSVLLAHGGVEMGQGINVKMIQVASGTLGIPTNKIHIIETGTNTVPNTSATAASTGTDLNGMAV
;
A
#
# COMPACT_ATOMS: atom_id res chain seq x y z
N MET A 1 -5.07 30.45 3.64
CA MET A 1 -4.09 29.81 2.72
C MET A 1 -4.36 30.27 1.28
N ARG A 2 -3.52 29.88 0.33
CA ARG A 2 -3.80 30.00 -1.11
C ARG A 2 -3.95 28.60 -1.69
N LEU A 3 -4.96 28.36 -2.53
CA LEU A 3 -5.20 27.07 -3.15
C LEU A 3 -5.18 27.28 -4.67
N ALA A 4 -4.26 26.61 -5.36
CA ALA A 4 -4.05 26.80 -6.80
C ALA A 4 -3.89 28.29 -7.21
N GLY A 5 -3.15 29.06 -6.40
CA GLY A 5 -2.95 30.50 -6.64
C GLY A 5 -4.11 31.41 -6.21
N HIS A 6 -5.30 30.86 -5.94
CA HIS A 6 -6.47 31.64 -5.55
C HIS A 6 -6.54 31.88 -4.03
N PRO A 7 -7.02 33.08 -3.60
CA PRO A 7 -7.35 33.33 -2.21
C PRO A 7 -8.49 32.43 -1.74
N VAL A 8 -8.16 31.46 -0.88
CA VAL A 8 -9.17 30.73 -0.11
C VAL A 8 -9.17 31.30 1.31
N SER A 9 -10.10 32.21 1.55
CA SER A 9 -10.47 32.65 2.88
C SER A 9 -11.61 31.75 3.35
N ILE A 10 -11.28 30.77 4.18
CA ILE A 10 -12.29 29.95 4.83
C ILE A 10 -12.77 30.76 6.03
N PRO A 11 -14.05 31.18 6.07
CA PRO A 11 -14.57 31.89 7.24
C PRO A 11 -14.30 31.07 8.50
N LYS A 12 -13.97 31.74 9.62
CA LYS A 12 -13.75 31.06 10.90
C LYS A 12 -14.92 30.12 11.22
N GLU A 13 -16.14 30.55 10.94
CA GLU A 13 -17.37 29.77 11.08
C GLU A 13 -17.41 28.50 10.22
N SER A 14 -16.79 28.51 9.04
CA SER A 14 -16.71 27.33 8.17
C SER A 14 -15.63 26.35 8.64
N LEU A 15 -14.51 26.84 9.18
CA LEU A 15 -13.50 25.99 9.84
C LEU A 15 -14.03 25.34 11.12
N LEU A 16 -14.81 26.09 11.90
CA LEU A 16 -15.45 25.60 13.12
C LEU A 16 -16.54 24.55 12.85
N LYS A 17 -17.10 24.50 11.62
CA LYS A 17 -18.13 23.54 11.20
C LYS A 17 -17.59 22.21 10.70
N LEU A 18 -16.31 22.13 10.33
CA LEU A 18 -15.67 20.86 9.98
C LEU A 18 -15.46 20.04 11.26
N ASP A 19 -15.34 18.73 11.18
CA ASP A 19 -15.21 17.89 12.37
C ASP A 19 -13.78 17.46 12.70
N SER A 20 -12.90 17.40 11.70
CA SER A 20 -11.46 17.29 11.87
C SER A 20 -10.74 18.53 11.32
N GLU A 21 -9.44 18.59 11.60
CA GLU A 21 -8.57 19.73 11.36
C GLU A 21 -7.52 19.41 10.30
N LEU A 22 -7.76 18.40 9.46
CA LEU A 22 -6.83 17.94 8.42
C LEU A 22 -7.09 18.59 7.07
N LEU A 23 -6.03 18.80 6.29
CA LEU A 23 -6.11 19.49 5.00
C LEU A 23 -7.00 18.75 4.00
N ILE A 24 -6.99 17.41 4.00
CA ILE A 24 -7.79 16.59 3.08
C ILE A 24 -9.30 16.87 3.18
N GLU A 25 -9.83 17.06 4.39
CA GLU A 25 -11.25 17.35 4.62
C GLU A 25 -11.63 18.73 4.11
N ILE A 26 -10.74 19.71 4.25
CA ILE A 26 -10.97 21.04 3.68
C ILE A 26 -11.06 20.97 2.16
N LEU A 27 -10.17 20.20 1.54
CA LEU A 27 -10.17 20.06 0.09
C LEU A 27 -11.48 19.41 -0.38
N ASN A 28 -11.90 18.32 0.25
CA ASN A 28 -12.99 17.49 -0.26
C ASN A 28 -14.38 17.93 0.24
N LEU A 29 -14.51 18.30 1.52
CA LEU A 29 -15.79 18.49 2.20
C LEU A 29 -16.20 19.96 2.35
N CYS A 30 -15.25 20.90 2.35
CA CYS A 30 -15.59 22.32 2.51
C CYS A 30 -16.41 22.81 1.30
N PRO A 31 -17.67 23.27 1.47
CA PRO A 31 -18.54 23.62 0.33
C PRO A 31 -18.00 24.74 -0.56
N SER A 32 -17.17 25.64 -0.01
CA SER A 32 -16.53 26.71 -0.78
C SER A 32 -15.25 26.28 -1.52
N VAL A 33 -14.79 25.03 -1.33
CA VAL A 33 -13.56 24.48 -1.94
C VAL A 33 -13.89 23.31 -2.88
N GLN A 34 -14.42 22.20 -2.37
CA GLN A 34 -14.83 21.00 -3.13
C GLN A 34 -13.86 20.55 -4.24
N LEU A 35 -12.57 20.48 -3.94
CA LEU A 35 -11.51 19.94 -4.80
C LEU A 35 -11.27 18.46 -4.49
N THR A 36 -12.13 17.60 -5.05
CA THR A 36 -12.15 16.17 -4.74
C THR A 36 -11.07 15.36 -5.44
N GLY A 37 -10.23 15.94 -6.29
CA GLY A 37 -9.15 15.24 -6.98
C GLY A 37 -8.12 14.63 -6.03
N THR A 38 -7.92 15.22 -4.84
CA THR A 38 -7.05 14.65 -3.80
C THR A 38 -7.80 13.56 -3.04
N LYS A 39 -7.28 12.33 -3.02
CA LYS A 39 -8.03 11.16 -2.53
C LYS A 39 -7.61 10.70 -1.13
N LEU A 40 -8.58 10.36 -0.27
CA LEU A 40 -8.37 9.66 0.99
C LEU A 40 -8.46 8.14 0.76
N VAL A 41 -7.48 7.38 1.26
CA VAL A 41 -7.39 5.92 1.06
C VAL A 41 -7.01 5.18 2.34
N CYS A 42 -5.92 5.60 3.00
CA CYS A 42 -5.38 4.92 4.19
C CYS A 42 -5.34 5.80 5.44
N GLY A 43 -5.39 7.13 5.32
CA GLY A 43 -5.32 8.05 6.47
C GLY A 43 -3.96 8.14 7.18
N GLU A 44 -3.00 7.26 6.86
CA GLU A 44 -1.73 7.10 7.61
C GLU A 44 -0.47 7.51 6.83
N GLY A 45 -0.61 8.01 5.61
CA GLY A 45 0.50 8.54 4.80
C GLY A 45 1.25 7.53 3.93
N GLY A 46 0.98 6.22 4.04
CA GLY A 46 1.71 5.16 3.31
C GLY A 46 1.27 4.89 1.85
N CYS A 47 0.20 5.52 1.35
CA CYS A 47 -0.29 5.26 -0.02
C CYS A 47 -0.01 6.37 -1.04
N GLY A 48 0.24 7.60 -0.58
CA GLY A 48 0.46 8.76 -1.45
C GLY A 48 -0.74 9.25 -2.28
N ALA A 49 -1.94 8.66 -2.18
CA ALA A 49 -3.11 9.10 -2.95
C ALA A 49 -3.57 10.53 -2.61
N CYS A 50 -3.28 10.99 -1.39
CA CYS A 50 -3.57 12.33 -0.89
C CYS A 50 -2.42 13.33 -1.10
N THR A 51 -1.46 13.03 -1.99
CA THR A 51 -0.28 13.89 -2.18
C THR A 51 -0.68 15.24 -2.77
N VAL A 52 -0.21 16.32 -2.13
CA VAL A 52 -0.32 17.70 -2.61
C VAL A 52 1.04 18.37 -2.53
N MET A 53 1.23 19.49 -3.25
CA MET A 53 2.45 20.30 -3.14
C MET A 53 2.21 21.52 -2.24
N ILE A 54 3.15 21.76 -1.33
CA ILE A 54 3.23 22.96 -0.51
C ILE A 54 4.32 23.87 -1.07
N SER A 55 4.03 25.17 -1.13
CA SER A 55 5.00 26.20 -1.45
C SER A 55 5.12 27.22 -0.31
N LYS A 56 6.36 27.54 0.07
CA LYS A 56 6.66 28.49 1.15
C LYS A 56 7.75 29.47 0.71
N TYR A 57 7.56 30.76 0.99
CA TYR A 57 8.63 31.75 0.88
C TYR A 57 9.49 31.73 2.14
N ASN A 58 10.80 31.58 2.00
CA ASN A 58 11.75 31.65 3.10
C ASN A 58 12.42 33.04 3.12
N PRO A 59 12.20 33.87 4.16
CA PRO A 59 12.78 35.21 4.22
C PRO A 59 14.32 35.20 4.41
N THR A 60 14.89 34.09 4.89
CA THR A 60 16.34 33.99 5.18
C THR A 60 17.17 33.88 3.90
N ASP A 61 16.75 33.03 2.95
CA ASP A 61 17.43 32.84 1.66
C ASP A 61 16.74 33.57 0.50
N GLN A 62 15.61 34.24 0.79
CA GLN A 62 14.77 34.97 -0.16
C GLN A 62 14.23 34.13 -1.33
N ASN A 63 14.14 32.80 -1.15
CA ASN A 63 13.67 31.87 -2.16
C ASN A 63 12.30 31.25 -1.81
N ILE A 64 11.67 30.64 -2.81
CA ILE A 64 10.44 29.87 -2.66
C ILE A 64 10.82 28.40 -2.71
N HIS A 65 10.39 27.65 -1.70
CA HIS A 65 10.62 26.22 -1.58
C HIS A 65 9.35 25.46 -1.90
N HIS A 66 9.47 24.39 -2.68
CA HIS A 66 8.37 23.51 -3.10
C HIS A 66 8.61 22.10 -2.56
N TYR A 67 7.61 21.49 -1.95
CA TYR A 67 7.73 20.12 -1.44
C TYR A 67 6.37 19.41 -1.39
N SER A 68 6.37 18.11 -1.63
CA SER A 68 5.18 17.27 -1.53
C SER A 68 4.91 16.85 -0.08
N VAL A 69 3.64 16.73 0.29
CA VAL A 69 3.18 16.22 1.61
C VAL A 69 1.90 15.39 1.45
N ASN A 70 1.58 14.59 2.46
CA ASN A 70 0.30 13.87 2.55
C ASN A 70 -0.78 14.77 3.18
N ALA A 71 -1.81 15.15 2.42
CA ALA A 71 -2.89 16.00 2.94
C ALA A 71 -3.69 15.34 4.08
N CYS A 72 -3.70 14.00 4.17
CA CYS A 72 -4.38 13.27 5.25
C CYS A 72 -3.68 13.36 6.62
N LEU A 73 -2.43 13.84 6.67
CA LEU A 73 -1.70 14.03 7.92
C LEU A 73 -1.41 15.50 8.22
N MET A 74 -1.59 16.40 7.25
CA MET A 74 -1.26 17.81 7.36
C MET A 74 -2.40 18.59 8.05
N PRO A 75 -2.20 19.15 9.25
CA PRO A 75 -3.22 19.96 9.89
C PRO A 75 -3.44 21.28 9.16
N VAL A 76 -4.68 21.74 9.05
CA VAL A 76 -5.01 23.01 8.39
C VAL A 76 -4.32 24.18 9.09
N CYS A 77 -4.22 24.12 10.41
CA CYS A 77 -3.54 25.13 11.21
C CYS A 77 -2.04 25.26 10.87
N SER A 78 -1.42 24.24 10.25
CA SER A 78 -0.01 24.30 9.82
C SER A 78 0.19 24.86 8.41
N VAL A 79 -0.88 25.16 7.66
CA VAL A 79 -0.80 25.76 6.31
C VAL A 79 -1.03 27.28 6.30
N HIS A 80 -1.02 27.93 7.47
CA HIS A 80 -1.09 29.40 7.55
C HIS A 80 0.11 30.04 6.83
N GLY A 81 -0.16 31.05 5.98
CA GLY A 81 0.89 31.70 5.18
C GLY A 81 1.50 30.86 4.05
N LEU A 82 1.00 29.64 3.81
CA LEU A 82 1.49 28.75 2.76
C LEU A 82 0.56 28.73 1.53
N ALA A 83 1.10 28.24 0.41
CA ALA A 83 0.33 27.95 -0.79
C ALA A 83 0.25 26.43 -1.02
N VAL A 84 -0.97 25.93 -1.25
CA VAL A 84 -1.28 24.54 -1.54
C VAL A 84 -1.64 24.40 -3.02
N THR A 85 -1.05 23.43 -3.70
CA THR A 85 -1.37 23.07 -5.08
C THR A 85 -1.83 21.61 -5.12
N THR A 86 -3.01 21.37 -5.69
CA THR A 86 -3.58 20.04 -5.95
C THR A 86 -3.53 19.75 -7.46
N THR A 87 -3.99 18.56 -7.89
CA THR A 87 -3.97 18.21 -9.32
C THR A 87 -4.82 19.15 -10.18
N GLU A 88 -5.95 19.62 -9.66
CA GLU A 88 -6.81 20.60 -10.34
C GLU A 88 -6.10 21.94 -10.54
N GLY A 89 -5.14 22.25 -9.66
CA GLY A 89 -4.41 23.51 -9.65
C GLY A 89 -3.29 23.61 -10.69
N ILE A 90 -2.89 22.50 -11.30
CA ILE A 90 -1.83 22.50 -12.34
C ILE A 90 -2.42 22.41 -13.76
N GLY A 91 -3.66 21.95 -13.90
CA GLY A 91 -4.32 21.79 -15.19
C GLY A 91 -5.66 21.05 -15.09
N SER A 92 -6.50 21.25 -16.11
CA SER A 92 -7.82 20.59 -16.23
C SER A 92 -8.19 20.39 -17.70
N LEU A 93 -9.20 19.57 -17.97
CA LEU A 93 -9.79 19.43 -19.30
C LEU A 93 -10.51 20.70 -19.79
N LYS A 94 -10.95 21.56 -18.87
CA LYS A 94 -11.61 22.84 -19.21
C LYS A 94 -10.62 23.93 -19.61
N THR A 95 -9.37 23.81 -19.16
CA THR A 95 -8.30 24.78 -19.42
C THR A 95 -7.24 24.16 -20.33
N ARG A 96 -6.14 23.70 -19.73
CA ARG A 96 -5.05 23.02 -20.41
C ARG A 96 -4.53 21.94 -19.47
N LEU A 97 -4.22 20.77 -20.02
CA LEU A 97 -3.54 19.71 -19.28
C LEU A 97 -2.09 20.13 -19.00
N HIS A 98 -1.63 19.87 -17.78
CA HIS A 98 -0.20 19.93 -17.50
C HIS A 98 0.54 18.77 -18.19
N PRO A 99 1.78 18.93 -18.68
CA PRO A 99 2.55 17.85 -19.31
C PRO A 99 2.59 16.55 -18.47
N VAL A 100 2.70 16.65 -17.14
CA VAL A 100 2.65 15.49 -16.23
C VAL A 100 1.32 14.75 -16.32
N GLN A 101 0.18 15.47 -16.32
CA GLN A 101 -1.15 14.88 -16.44
C GLN A 101 -1.36 14.23 -17.81
N GLU A 102 -0.88 14.89 -18.86
CA GLU A 102 -0.99 14.40 -20.22
C GLU A 102 -0.14 13.12 -20.43
N GLN A 103 1.10 13.11 -19.95
CA GLN A 103 2.01 11.97 -20.13
C GLN A 103 1.52 10.72 -19.40
N ILE A 104 1.11 10.82 -18.13
CA ILE A 104 0.60 9.66 -17.40
C ILE A 104 -0.67 9.08 -18.03
N ALA A 105 -1.51 9.92 -18.64
CA ALA A 105 -2.70 9.45 -19.36
C ALA A 105 -2.33 8.77 -20.68
N LYS A 106 -1.51 9.43 -21.52
CA LYS A 106 -1.10 8.92 -22.85
C LYS A 106 -0.22 7.67 -22.77
N SER A 107 0.55 7.50 -21.69
CA SER A 107 1.39 6.31 -21.49
C SER A 107 0.62 5.10 -20.95
N HIS A 108 -0.70 5.21 -20.77
CA HIS A 108 -1.55 4.23 -20.08
C HIS A 108 -1.15 4.03 -18.60
N GLY A 109 -0.57 5.05 -17.97
CA GLY A 109 -0.21 5.09 -16.55
C GLY A 109 -1.41 5.22 -15.60
N SER A 110 -2.64 5.30 -16.14
CA SER A 110 -3.88 5.35 -15.37
C SER A 110 -4.86 4.25 -15.83
N GLN A 111 -5.28 3.42 -14.88
CA GLN A 111 -6.31 2.39 -15.03
C GLN A 111 -7.56 2.77 -14.24
N CYS A 112 -7.70 2.32 -12.98
CA CYS A 112 -8.86 2.70 -12.16
C CYS A 112 -8.89 4.19 -11.87
N GLY A 113 -7.71 4.83 -11.79
CA GLY A 113 -7.51 6.28 -11.69
C GLY A 113 -7.39 6.87 -10.30
N PHE A 114 -7.67 6.09 -9.25
CA PHE A 114 -7.77 6.63 -7.89
C PHE A 114 -6.42 7.10 -7.32
N CYS A 115 -5.31 6.44 -7.68
CA CYS A 115 -3.96 6.85 -7.26
C CYS A 115 -3.35 7.94 -8.17
N THR A 116 -3.94 8.19 -9.34
CA THR A 116 -3.35 9.01 -10.41
C THR A 116 -3.10 10.46 -9.95
N PRO A 117 -4.02 11.14 -9.24
CA PRO A 117 -3.76 12.47 -8.70
C PRO A 117 -2.52 12.54 -7.80
N GLY A 118 -2.32 11.55 -6.92
CA GLY A 118 -1.15 11.48 -6.06
C GLY A 118 0.16 11.28 -6.84
N MET A 119 0.14 10.42 -7.87
CA MET A 119 1.27 10.21 -8.78
C MET A 119 1.63 11.48 -9.56
N VAL A 120 0.61 12.20 -10.03
CA VAL A 120 0.75 13.50 -10.73
C VAL A 120 1.41 14.52 -9.81
N MET A 121 0.93 14.66 -8.57
CA MET A 121 1.44 15.67 -7.65
C MET A 121 2.84 15.37 -7.13
N SER A 122 3.20 14.09 -6.97
CA SER A 122 4.60 13.71 -6.68
C SER A 122 5.52 14.13 -7.81
N MET A 123 5.22 13.73 -9.05
CA MET A 123 6.05 14.09 -10.22
C MET A 123 6.11 15.61 -10.45
N TYR A 124 4.98 16.29 -10.29
CA TYR A 124 4.93 17.75 -10.39
C TYR A 124 5.85 18.43 -9.38
N ALA A 125 5.80 18.02 -8.10
CA ALA A 125 6.68 18.58 -7.07
C ALA A 125 8.17 18.31 -7.35
N LEU A 126 8.52 17.19 -7.99
CA LEU A 126 9.88 16.94 -8.46
C LEU A 126 10.29 17.93 -9.55
N LEU A 127 9.48 18.10 -10.60
CA LEU A 127 9.77 19.01 -11.71
C LEU A 127 9.86 20.48 -11.29
N ARG A 128 9.18 20.86 -10.22
CA ARG A 128 9.28 22.21 -9.62
C ARG A 128 10.59 22.47 -8.90
N ASN A 129 11.32 21.41 -8.50
CA ASN A 129 12.62 21.51 -7.86
C ASN A 129 13.79 21.14 -8.79
N ASN A 130 13.55 20.25 -9.75
CA ASN A 130 14.50 19.83 -10.76
C ASN A 130 13.75 19.64 -12.11
N PRO A 131 13.84 20.61 -13.05
CA PRO A 131 13.15 20.53 -14.34
C PRO A 131 13.63 19.40 -15.27
N GLN A 132 14.80 18.82 -15.02
CA GLN A 132 15.38 17.72 -15.82
C GLN A 132 15.94 16.64 -14.88
N PRO A 133 15.08 15.90 -14.16
CA PRO A 133 15.51 14.86 -13.25
C PRO A 133 16.12 13.66 -13.99
N THR A 134 16.82 12.81 -13.26
CA THR A 134 17.18 11.45 -13.70
C THR A 134 16.02 10.48 -13.47
N MET A 135 16.04 9.33 -14.15
CA MET A 135 15.07 8.27 -13.84
C MET A 135 15.18 7.76 -12.40
N LYS A 136 16.39 7.74 -11.82
CA LYS A 136 16.59 7.35 -10.41
C LYS A 136 15.91 8.35 -9.45
N GLU A 137 15.94 9.64 -9.76
CA GLU A 137 15.21 10.66 -9.00
C GLU A 137 13.70 10.55 -9.17
N ILE A 138 13.22 10.22 -10.38
CA ILE A 138 11.79 9.98 -10.64
C ILE A 138 11.29 8.79 -9.81
N GLU A 139 11.96 7.64 -9.87
CA GLU A 139 11.60 6.45 -9.10
C GLU A 139 11.63 6.73 -7.59
N LYS A 140 12.71 7.34 -7.09
CA LYS A 140 12.85 7.71 -5.68
C LYS A 140 11.74 8.64 -5.20
N ASN A 141 11.30 9.57 -6.04
CA ASN A 141 10.25 10.51 -5.67
C ASN A 141 8.84 9.87 -5.67
N LEU A 142 8.69 8.68 -6.24
CA LEU A 142 7.43 7.90 -6.25
C LEU A 142 7.39 6.79 -5.18
N GLU A 143 8.44 6.61 -4.36
CA GLU A 143 8.50 5.60 -3.28
C GLU A 143 7.30 5.64 -2.33
N GLY A 144 6.75 6.83 -2.07
CA GLY A 144 5.59 7.04 -1.21
C GLY A 144 4.23 6.91 -1.91
N ASN A 145 4.19 6.45 -3.17
CA ASN A 145 2.96 6.35 -3.95
C ASN A 145 2.70 4.91 -4.36
N LEU A 146 1.57 4.36 -3.90
CA LEU A 146 1.17 3.00 -4.24
C LEU A 146 0.22 3.00 -5.45
N CYS A 147 0.24 1.92 -6.23
CA CYS A 147 -0.73 1.63 -7.28
C CYS A 147 -1.03 0.14 -7.33
N ARG A 148 -2.32 -0.23 -7.31
CA ARG A 148 -2.75 -1.64 -7.36
C ARG A 148 -3.01 -2.17 -8.78
N CYS A 149 -3.17 -1.29 -9.76
CA CYS A 149 -3.65 -1.66 -11.10
C CYS A 149 -2.54 -1.80 -12.16
N THR A 150 -1.61 -0.85 -12.22
CA THR A 150 -0.76 -0.64 -13.41
C THR A 150 0.52 -1.45 -13.42
N GLY A 151 0.94 -1.99 -12.27
CA GLY A 151 2.28 -2.55 -12.10
C GLY A 151 3.40 -1.51 -12.26
N TYR A 152 3.08 -0.21 -12.10
CA TYR A 152 3.97 0.96 -12.15
C TYR A 152 4.66 1.25 -13.50
N ARG A 153 4.98 0.23 -14.31
CA ARG A 153 5.70 0.35 -15.58
C ARG A 153 5.20 1.49 -16.48
N PRO A 154 3.90 1.60 -16.86
CA PRO A 154 3.45 2.68 -17.73
C PRO A 154 3.53 4.09 -17.11
N ILE A 155 3.54 4.20 -15.77
CA ILE A 155 3.75 5.48 -15.09
C ILE A 155 5.20 5.92 -15.27
N LEU A 156 6.15 5.02 -15.02
CA LEU A 156 7.58 5.30 -15.19
C LEU A 156 7.94 5.58 -16.65
N ASP A 157 7.39 4.81 -17.60
CA ASP A 157 7.63 5.04 -19.03
C ASP A 157 7.10 6.41 -19.48
N GLY A 158 5.93 6.83 -19.00
CA GLY A 158 5.38 8.17 -19.30
C GLY A 158 6.24 9.29 -18.72
N TYR A 159 6.70 9.14 -17.48
CA TYR A 159 7.54 10.16 -16.82
C TYR A 159 9.00 10.16 -17.28
N ARG A 160 9.46 9.09 -17.94
CA ARG A 160 10.77 9.08 -18.62
C ARG A 160 10.92 10.20 -19.64
N ALA A 161 9.82 10.69 -20.21
CA ALA A 161 9.83 11.87 -21.09
C ALA A 161 10.45 13.12 -20.45
N PHE A 162 10.49 13.21 -19.12
CA PHE A 162 11.10 14.32 -18.38
C PHE A 162 12.54 14.06 -17.97
N SER A 163 13.07 12.86 -18.21
CA SER A 163 14.43 12.48 -17.80
C SER A 163 15.51 13.16 -18.65
N LYS A 164 16.60 13.58 -18.00
CA LYS A 164 17.80 14.12 -18.69
C LYS A 164 18.54 13.09 -19.55
N GLU A 165 18.34 11.80 -19.30
CA GLU A 165 19.08 10.70 -19.93
C GLU A 165 18.44 10.20 -21.23
N ASP A 166 17.14 10.46 -21.45
CA ASP A 166 16.35 9.82 -22.52
C ASP A 166 15.56 10.85 -23.37
N THR A 167 16.04 12.10 -23.46
CA THR A 167 15.37 13.16 -24.24
C THR A 167 15.29 12.86 -25.74
N ILE A 168 15.97 11.81 -26.21
CA ILE A 168 16.10 11.41 -27.60
C ILE A 168 15.42 10.03 -27.77
N ILE A 169 14.17 10.07 -28.24
CA ILE A 169 13.40 8.96 -28.85
C ILE A 169 12.68 8.03 -27.85
N LEU A 170 11.53 8.49 -27.33
CA LEU A 170 10.42 7.60 -27.00
C LEU A 170 9.83 7.04 -28.30
N LYS A 171 10.46 6.01 -28.89
CA LYS A 171 9.79 5.10 -29.83
C LYS A 171 8.91 4.13 -29.02
N MET A 172 7.94 4.66 -28.28
CA MET A 172 6.79 3.86 -27.90
C MET A 172 5.94 3.70 -29.16
N ASN A 173 6.22 2.66 -29.95
CA ASN A 173 5.39 2.28 -31.10
C ASN A 173 3.94 1.91 -30.71
N LEU A 174 3.55 2.06 -29.44
CA LEU A 174 2.16 2.18 -29.00
C LEU A 174 1.38 3.20 -29.84
N TYR A 175 2.04 4.21 -30.41
CA TYR A 175 1.41 5.10 -31.36
C TYR A 175 2.29 5.31 -32.60
N ASN A 176 1.66 5.30 -33.77
CA ASN A 176 2.26 5.80 -35.02
C ASN A 176 2.30 7.35 -35.04
N THR A 177 2.09 7.99 -33.88
CA THR A 177 2.32 9.41 -33.66
C THR A 177 3.63 9.56 -32.90
N THR A 178 4.55 10.34 -33.45
CA THR A 178 5.67 10.89 -32.70
C THR A 178 5.08 11.52 -31.44
N ILE A 179 5.23 10.89 -30.27
CA ILE A 179 4.94 11.56 -29.00
C ILE A 179 6.02 12.62 -28.93
N TYR A 180 5.72 13.83 -29.41
CA TYR A 180 6.54 15.00 -29.13
C TYR A 180 6.70 15.02 -27.62
N THR A 181 7.95 14.94 -27.14
CA THR A 181 8.27 15.24 -25.76
C THR A 181 7.58 16.56 -25.45
N PRO A 182 6.53 16.57 -24.60
CA PRO A 182 5.85 17.82 -24.33
C PRO A 182 6.89 18.75 -23.72
N ILE A 183 6.99 19.96 -24.27
CA ILE A 183 7.89 20.97 -23.76
C ILE A 183 7.35 21.34 -22.37
N TYR A 184 7.91 20.73 -21.33
CA TYR A 184 7.75 21.25 -19.98
C TYR A 184 8.44 22.60 -19.95
N ASP A 185 7.64 23.66 -19.82
CA ASP A 185 8.09 25.03 -19.74
C ASP A 185 7.88 25.54 -18.31
N PRO A 186 8.94 25.57 -17.47
CA PRO A 186 8.86 26.04 -16.10
C PRO A 186 8.37 27.49 -15.96
N SER A 187 8.43 28.29 -17.03
CA SER A 187 7.95 29.69 -17.01
C SER A 187 6.43 29.83 -17.00
N GLN A 188 5.72 28.76 -17.37
CA GLN A 188 4.25 28.72 -17.45
C GLN A 188 3.60 28.20 -16.17
N GLU A 189 4.40 27.90 -15.15
CA GLU A 189 3.91 27.39 -13.88
C GLU A 189 3.12 28.45 -13.10
N PRO A 190 2.12 28.04 -12.28
CA PRO A 190 1.43 28.97 -11.39
C PRO A 190 2.44 29.74 -10.54
N ILE A 191 2.40 31.07 -10.65
CA ILE A 191 3.27 31.96 -9.88
C ILE A 191 3.01 31.75 -8.38
N PHE A 192 4.06 31.89 -7.58
CA PHE A 192 3.87 31.96 -6.13
C PHE A 192 3.01 33.18 -5.79
N PRO A 193 1.94 33.04 -4.97
CA PRO A 193 1.04 34.14 -4.68
C PRO A 193 1.79 35.39 -4.17
N PRO A 194 1.78 36.52 -4.91
CA PRO A 194 2.59 37.68 -4.58
C PRO A 194 2.32 38.24 -3.18
N ASP A 195 1.06 38.19 -2.73
CA ASP A 195 0.64 38.60 -1.39
C ASP A 195 1.37 37.83 -0.26
N LEU A 196 1.60 36.53 -0.42
CA LEU A 196 2.33 35.73 0.58
C LEU A 196 3.80 36.14 0.68
N LYS A 197 4.39 36.61 -0.43
CA LYS A 197 5.78 37.10 -0.49
C LYS A 197 5.87 38.52 0.06
N VAL A 198 4.98 39.42 -0.36
CA VAL A 198 4.97 40.83 0.10
C VAL A 198 4.66 40.91 1.59
N ASN A 199 3.64 40.20 2.04
CA ASN A 199 3.20 40.19 3.44
C ASN A 199 3.84 39.06 4.26
N HIS A 200 4.99 38.53 3.83
CA HIS A 200 5.62 37.39 4.51
C HIS A 200 5.87 37.61 6.00
N LYS A 201 6.25 38.84 6.42
CA LYS A 201 6.47 39.18 7.83
C LYS A 201 5.22 38.95 8.67
N LYS A 202 4.07 39.40 8.19
CA LYS A 202 2.77 39.16 8.84
C LYS A 202 2.60 37.66 9.10
N TYR A 203 2.74 36.83 8.08
CA TYR A 203 2.48 35.39 8.23
C TYR A 203 3.57 34.66 9.03
N HIS A 204 4.84 35.07 8.95
CA HIS A 204 5.96 34.41 9.65
C HIS A 204 6.07 34.82 11.13
N GLU A 205 5.72 36.05 11.48
CA GLU A 205 5.92 36.61 12.83
C GLU A 205 4.62 36.62 13.66
N GLU A 206 3.49 36.23 13.07
CA GLU A 206 2.21 36.17 13.76
C GLU A 206 2.11 34.97 14.70
N TYR A 207 1.96 35.28 15.99
CA TYR A 207 1.61 34.29 17.01
C TYR A 207 0.13 33.94 16.89
N LEU A 208 -0.20 32.67 16.66
CA LEU A 208 -1.59 32.23 16.52
C LEU A 208 -2.02 31.31 17.66
N VAL A 209 -3.29 31.43 18.03
CA VAL A 209 -4.01 30.48 18.87
C VAL A 209 -5.28 30.10 18.16
N TYR A 210 -5.47 28.80 17.94
CA TYR A 210 -6.70 28.23 17.46
C TYR A 210 -7.30 27.35 18.56
N GLU A 211 -8.59 27.48 18.80
CA GLU A 211 -9.29 26.74 19.85
C GLU A 211 -10.60 26.19 19.29
N LYS A 212 -10.79 24.88 19.46
CA LYS A 212 -11.99 24.15 19.06
C LYS A 212 -12.13 22.88 19.89
N ASP A 213 -13.35 22.58 20.34
CA ASP A 213 -13.69 21.36 21.10
C ASP A 213 -12.77 21.08 22.31
N GLY A 214 -12.31 22.15 22.98
CA GLY A 214 -11.37 22.07 24.10
C GLY A 214 -9.91 21.77 23.73
N ILE A 215 -9.59 21.66 22.44
CA ILE A 215 -8.23 21.55 21.91
C ILE A 215 -7.71 22.95 21.60
N LYS A 216 -6.52 23.27 22.12
CA LYS A 216 -5.81 24.53 21.86
C LYS A 216 -4.56 24.26 21.02
N TRP A 217 -4.52 24.85 19.85
CA TRP A 217 -3.38 24.84 18.96
C TRP A 217 -2.64 26.17 19.01
N TYR A 218 -1.39 26.16 19.46
CA TYR A 218 -0.53 27.32 19.51
C TYR A 218 0.49 27.29 18.36
N ARG A 219 0.71 28.44 17.74
CA ARG A 219 1.83 28.68 16.82
C ARG A 219 2.74 29.79 17.39
N PRO A 220 3.67 29.44 18.28
CA PRO A 220 4.75 30.34 18.67
C PRO A 220 5.71 30.62 17.50
N VAL A 221 6.31 31.81 17.51
CA VAL A 221 7.27 32.26 16.49
C VAL A 221 8.67 32.52 17.07
N THR A 222 8.81 32.52 18.40
CA THR A 222 10.09 32.71 19.10
C THR A 222 10.38 31.59 20.09
N LEU A 223 11.66 31.41 20.42
CA LEU A 223 12.09 30.45 21.43
C LEU A 223 11.50 30.76 22.82
N SER A 224 11.41 32.03 23.21
CA SER A 224 10.83 32.39 24.52
C SER A 224 9.38 31.94 24.63
N GLN A 225 8.57 32.22 23.60
CA GLN A 225 7.15 31.87 23.60
C GLN A 225 6.91 30.37 23.73
N ILE A 226 7.67 29.53 23.02
CA ILE A 226 7.51 28.07 23.14
C ILE A 226 7.98 27.55 24.50
N LEU A 227 9.04 28.13 25.08
CA LEU A 227 9.48 27.77 26.44
C LEU A 227 8.46 28.21 27.50
N ASP A 228 7.82 29.37 27.31
CA ASP A 228 6.71 29.83 28.16
C ASP A 228 5.51 28.90 28.08
N LEU A 229 5.11 28.50 26.86
CA LEU A 229 4.03 27.54 26.65
C LEU A 229 4.35 26.16 27.23
N LYS A 230 5.60 25.69 27.09
CA LYS A 230 6.02 24.39 27.63
C LYS A 230 6.10 24.41 29.16
N TYR A 231 6.43 25.55 29.76
CA TYR A 231 6.35 25.75 31.20
C TYR A 231 4.90 25.78 31.69
N GLN A 232 4.02 26.51 30.99
CA GLN A 232 2.60 26.61 31.33
C GLN A 232 1.85 25.29 31.11
N PHE A 233 2.19 24.56 30.05
CA PHE A 233 1.58 23.29 29.66
C PHE A 233 2.67 22.22 29.47
N PRO A 234 3.23 21.65 30.55
CA PRO A 234 4.31 20.66 30.45
C PRO A 234 3.90 19.44 29.60
N GLN A 235 2.64 19.02 29.66
CA GLN A 235 2.12 17.88 28.89
C GLN A 235 1.76 18.22 27.43
N ALA A 236 1.90 19.47 27.00
CA ALA A 236 1.59 19.86 25.64
C ALA A 236 2.45 19.08 24.63
N LYS A 237 1.81 18.61 23.56
CA LYS A 237 2.49 17.92 22.48
C LYS A 237 3.05 18.93 21.49
N ILE A 238 4.33 18.78 21.19
CA ILE A 238 5.01 19.56 20.16
C ILE A 238 4.73 18.90 18.82
N ILE A 239 4.25 19.68 17.86
CA ILE A 239 3.97 19.22 16.49
C ILE A 239 4.89 19.97 15.52
N VAL A 240 5.39 19.23 14.53
CA VAL A 240 6.02 19.81 13.33
C VAL A 240 5.30 19.23 12.09
N GLY A 241 5.64 18.01 11.68
CA GLY A 241 5.05 17.35 10.52
C GLY A 241 3.77 16.56 10.77
N ASN A 242 3.36 16.39 12.04
CA ASN A 242 2.20 15.61 12.47
C ASN A 242 2.19 14.11 12.06
N THR A 243 3.30 13.59 11.53
CA THR A 243 3.39 12.22 10.99
C THR A 243 3.34 11.09 12.03
N GLU A 244 3.41 11.43 13.33
CA GLU A 244 3.18 10.49 14.44
C GLU A 244 1.95 10.90 15.25
N VAL A 245 1.87 12.18 15.64
CA VAL A 245 0.73 12.68 16.44
C VAL A 245 -0.59 12.47 15.70
N GLY A 246 -0.62 12.65 14.38
CA GLY A 246 -1.79 12.35 13.55
C GLY A 246 -2.18 10.87 13.62
N ILE A 247 -1.21 9.95 13.63
CA ILE A 247 -1.47 8.51 13.79
C ILE A 247 -2.01 8.21 15.18
N GLU A 248 -1.44 8.82 16.22
CA GLU A 248 -1.88 8.67 17.60
C GLU A 248 -3.32 9.18 17.81
N THR A 249 -3.69 10.32 17.22
CA THR A 249 -5.04 10.89 17.34
C THR A 249 -6.06 10.11 16.50
N THR A 250 -5.69 9.72 15.29
CA THR A 250 -6.60 9.06 14.34
C THR A 250 -6.80 7.60 14.72
N PHE A 251 -5.74 6.81 14.86
CA PHE A 251 -5.85 5.34 15.03
C PHE A 251 -5.72 4.86 16.47
N LYS A 252 -5.05 5.63 17.35
CA LYS A 252 -4.90 5.25 18.78
C LYS A 252 -5.83 6.03 19.71
N ASN A 253 -6.69 6.88 19.17
CA ASN A 253 -7.65 7.71 19.90
C ASN A 253 -7.01 8.54 21.04
N MET A 254 -5.74 8.91 20.90
CA MET A 254 -5.06 9.73 21.91
C MET A 254 -5.57 11.16 21.82
N LYS A 255 -5.91 11.75 22.96
CA LYS A 255 -6.41 13.13 23.05
C LYS A 255 -5.36 14.06 23.62
N TYR A 256 -5.07 15.12 22.89
CA TYR A 256 -4.09 16.13 23.28
C TYR A 256 -4.75 17.51 23.38
N PRO A 257 -5.08 17.97 24.61
CA PRO A 257 -5.77 19.25 24.81
C PRO A 257 -4.95 20.46 24.37
N VAL A 258 -3.62 20.34 24.36
CA VAL A 258 -2.72 21.43 23.97
C VAL A 258 -1.69 20.91 22.97
N LEU A 259 -1.70 21.51 21.79
CA LEU A 259 -0.79 21.27 20.68
C LEU A 259 0.02 22.53 20.41
N ILE A 260 1.33 22.41 20.24
CA ILE A 260 2.23 23.54 19.98
C ILE A 260 3.02 23.26 18.71
N ASN A 261 2.80 24.06 17.67
CA ASN A 261 3.54 23.97 16.43
C ASN A 261 4.90 24.66 16.55
N ALA A 262 5.98 23.90 16.31
CA ALA A 262 7.36 24.37 16.40
C ALA A 262 8.05 24.59 15.05
N ALA A 263 7.33 24.42 13.93
CA ALA A 263 7.89 24.37 12.58
C ALA A 263 8.53 25.69 12.12
N ASP A 264 8.02 26.84 12.57
CA ASP A 264 8.43 28.16 12.08
C ASP A 264 9.36 28.92 13.04
N ILE A 265 9.81 28.30 14.13
CA ILE A 265 10.70 28.96 15.09
C ILE A 265 12.14 28.94 14.53
N PRO A 266 12.75 30.10 14.21
CA PRO A 266 14.05 30.14 13.53
C PRO A 266 15.15 29.36 14.25
N LYS A 267 15.16 29.41 15.60
CA LYS A 267 16.16 28.71 16.41
C LYS A 267 16.05 27.19 16.35
N LEU A 268 14.87 26.66 16.03
CA LEU A 268 14.62 25.21 15.91
C LEU A 268 14.77 24.71 14.46
N THR A 269 14.95 25.60 13.49
CA THR A 269 15.22 25.26 12.09
C THR A 269 16.65 25.58 11.66
N GLU A 270 17.45 26.14 12.56
CA GLU A 270 18.82 26.56 12.31
C GLU A 270 19.74 25.35 12.05
N ILE A 271 20.66 25.49 11.09
CA ILE A 271 21.67 24.49 10.75
C ILE A 271 23.03 25.17 10.83
N GLN A 272 23.94 24.62 11.63
CA GLN A 272 25.27 25.17 11.85
C GLN A 272 26.33 24.09 11.68
N ILE A 273 27.31 24.33 10.81
CA ILE A 273 28.53 23.50 10.75
C ILE A 273 29.46 23.99 11.86
N THR A 274 29.81 23.11 12.79
CA THR A 274 30.73 23.40 13.90
C THR A 274 32.10 22.77 13.63
N GLU A 275 33.05 22.97 14.53
CA GLU A 275 34.36 22.29 14.46
C GLU A 275 34.23 20.77 14.67
N THR A 276 33.24 20.35 15.46
CA THR A 276 33.06 18.96 15.91
C THR A 276 32.00 18.19 15.13
N GLY A 277 31.17 18.84 14.32
CA GLY A 277 30.11 18.18 13.57
C GLY A 277 29.15 19.16 12.89
N ILE A 278 27.91 18.72 12.69
CA ILE A 278 26.82 19.57 12.20
C ILE A 278 25.70 19.58 13.24
N LYS A 279 25.31 20.77 13.65
CA LYS A 279 24.21 21.03 14.56
C LYS A 279 22.95 21.33 13.78
N PHE A 280 21.91 20.53 14.00
CA PHE A 280 20.59 20.67 13.39
C PHE A 280 19.58 21.07 14.45
N GLY A 281 18.77 22.09 14.16
CA GLY A 281 17.60 22.41 14.97
C GLY A 281 16.59 21.25 14.99
N ALA A 282 15.83 21.13 16.07
CA ALA A 282 14.90 20.02 16.29
C ALA A 282 13.74 19.94 15.28
N SER A 283 13.42 21.06 14.62
CA SER A 283 12.34 21.18 13.64
C SER A 283 12.84 21.06 12.19
N VAL A 284 14.13 20.78 11.96
CA VAL A 284 14.65 20.50 10.62
C VAL A 284 14.06 19.18 10.11
N THR A 285 13.57 19.19 8.87
CA THR A 285 12.93 18.04 8.23
C THR A 285 13.95 16.98 7.82
N LEU A 286 13.52 15.72 7.73
CA LEU A 286 14.40 14.62 7.35
C LEU A 286 14.96 14.81 5.93
N SER A 287 14.15 15.31 4.98
CA SER A 287 14.62 15.65 3.64
C SER A 287 15.72 16.73 3.65
N LYS A 288 15.63 17.73 4.54
CA LYS A 288 16.67 18.77 4.62
C LYS A 288 17.94 18.26 5.29
N ILE A 289 17.82 17.36 6.27
CA ILE A 289 18.97 16.65 6.83
C ILE A 289 19.69 15.85 5.74
N GLU A 290 18.95 15.06 4.97
CA GLU A 290 19.51 14.28 3.85
C GLU A 290 20.31 15.16 2.89
N GLU A 291 19.74 16.29 2.46
CA GLU A 291 20.38 17.26 1.57
C GLU A 291 21.70 17.81 2.16
N VAL A 292 21.68 18.27 3.42
CA VAL A 292 22.85 18.87 4.07
C VAL A 292 23.94 17.84 4.34
N LEU A 293 23.56 16.64 4.76
CA LEU A 293 24.51 15.55 4.97
C LEU A 293 25.14 15.11 3.65
N GLN A 294 24.35 15.00 2.57
CA GLN A 294 24.88 14.67 1.24
C GLN A 294 25.87 15.73 0.76
N ALA A 295 25.54 17.02 0.89
CA ALA A 295 26.46 18.10 0.56
C ALA A 295 27.76 18.04 1.39
N ALA A 296 27.69 17.62 2.66
CA ALA A 296 28.87 17.43 3.49
C ALA A 296 29.72 16.22 3.05
N VAL A 297 29.07 15.12 2.63
CA VAL A 297 29.73 13.92 2.08
C VAL A 297 30.51 14.27 0.80
N ASP A 298 29.93 15.10 -0.07
CA ASP A 298 30.55 15.47 -1.35
C ASP A 298 31.79 16.38 -1.19
N ASN A 299 31.90 17.10 -0.05
CA ASN A 299 32.90 18.17 0.13
C ASN A 299 33.92 17.92 1.27
N LYS A 300 33.78 16.86 2.07
CA LYS A 300 34.68 16.56 3.19
C LYS A 300 35.43 15.25 2.99
N LYS A 301 36.52 15.09 3.76
CA LYS A 301 37.30 13.84 3.77
C LYS A 301 36.43 12.68 4.24
N GLU A 302 36.56 11.53 3.58
CA GLU A 302 35.84 10.28 3.89
C GLU A 302 35.84 9.94 5.39
N GLU A 303 37.00 10.10 6.05
CA GLU A 303 37.17 9.79 7.47
C GLU A 303 36.28 10.62 8.42
N LYS A 304 35.79 11.78 7.98
CA LYS A 304 34.92 12.67 8.77
C LYS A 304 33.43 12.43 8.57
N ILE A 305 33.05 11.69 7.52
CA ILE A 305 31.65 11.62 7.04
C ILE A 305 31.03 10.23 7.12
N ARG A 306 31.70 9.25 7.75
CA ARG A 306 31.19 7.86 7.84
C ARG A 306 29.84 7.77 8.54
N GLY A 307 29.64 8.53 9.61
CA GLY A 307 28.35 8.62 10.29
C GLY A 307 27.26 9.24 9.41
N PHE A 308 27.61 10.24 8.59
CA PHE A 308 26.67 10.90 7.68
C PHE A 308 26.22 9.95 6.57
N VAL A 309 27.14 9.17 5.99
CA VAL A 309 26.83 8.15 4.98
C VAL A 309 25.86 7.11 5.55
N ALA A 310 26.13 6.59 6.75
CA ALA A 310 25.23 5.63 7.42
C ALA A 310 23.81 6.21 7.64
N ILE A 311 23.70 7.47 8.07
CA ILE A 311 22.41 8.14 8.25
C ILE A 311 21.69 8.30 6.90
N ILE A 312 22.38 8.74 5.85
CA ILE A 312 21.80 8.88 4.51
C ILE A 312 21.31 7.52 3.99
N ASP A 313 22.09 6.45 4.19
CA ASP A 313 21.74 5.10 3.76
C ASP A 313 20.46 4.58 4.41
N ILE A 314 20.21 4.94 5.68
CA ILE A 314 18.94 4.64 6.34
C ILE A 314 17.80 5.51 5.81
N LEU A 315 18.05 6.81 5.60
CA LEU A 315 17.04 7.74 5.09
C LEU A 315 16.52 7.36 3.70
N LYS A 316 17.35 6.69 2.88
CA LYS A 316 16.92 6.12 1.58
C LYS A 316 15.72 5.17 1.73
N TRP A 317 15.65 4.41 2.83
CA TRP A 317 14.59 3.43 3.08
C TRP A 317 13.57 3.93 4.12
N PHE A 318 13.62 5.21 4.48
CA PHE A 318 12.74 5.81 5.48
C PHE A 318 11.52 6.44 4.83
N ALA A 319 10.37 5.76 4.90
CA ALA A 319 9.10 6.25 4.39
C ALA A 319 9.16 6.69 2.89
N GLY A 320 8.15 7.43 2.42
CA GLY A 320 8.19 8.17 1.15
C GLY A 320 8.70 9.62 1.28
N LYS A 321 8.93 10.29 0.14
CA LYS A 321 9.38 11.69 0.08
C LYS A 321 8.42 12.65 0.81
N GLN A 322 7.12 12.41 0.70
CA GLN A 322 6.04 13.19 1.34
C GLN A 322 6.19 13.21 2.86
N ILE A 323 6.44 12.06 3.47
CA ILE A 323 6.69 11.93 4.91
C ILE A 323 8.02 12.61 5.28
N ARG A 324 9.11 12.34 4.54
CA ARG A 324 10.43 12.95 4.83
C ARG A 324 10.44 14.49 4.72
N ASN A 325 9.57 15.06 3.88
CA ASN A 325 9.39 16.51 3.73
C ASN A 325 8.66 17.16 4.91
N ALA A 326 7.82 16.42 5.65
CA ALA A 326 7.07 16.92 6.80
C ALA A 326 7.70 16.51 8.14
N ALA A 327 8.16 15.27 8.26
CA ALA A 327 8.73 14.71 9.47
C ALA A 327 10.01 15.47 9.88
N ALA A 328 10.07 15.86 11.15
CA ALA A 328 11.20 16.56 11.72
C ALA A 328 12.02 15.65 12.64
N ILE A 329 13.32 15.95 12.72
CA ILE A 329 14.28 15.13 13.43
C ILE A 329 14.00 15.02 14.93
N GLY A 330 13.61 16.13 15.56
CA GLY A 330 13.23 16.13 16.97
C GLY A 330 12.00 15.29 17.23
N GLY A 331 11.03 15.28 16.30
CA GLY A 331 9.87 14.41 16.36
C GLY A 331 10.27 12.93 16.34
N ASN A 332 11.11 12.52 15.39
CA ASN A 332 11.57 11.13 15.30
C ASN A 332 12.27 10.64 16.59
N ILE A 333 13.14 11.47 17.16
CA ILE A 333 13.88 11.17 18.40
C ILE A 333 12.91 11.10 19.59
N MET A 334 12.09 12.13 19.77
CA MET A 334 11.24 12.28 20.96
C MET A 334 10.03 11.33 20.96
N THR A 335 9.60 10.85 19.80
CA THR A 335 8.62 9.74 19.71
C THR A 335 9.16 8.48 20.39
N ALA A 336 10.48 8.27 20.38
CA ALA A 336 11.15 7.12 21.01
C ALA A 336 10.50 5.78 20.63
N SER A 337 10.18 5.63 19.34
CA SER A 337 9.63 4.39 18.81
C SER A 337 10.67 3.27 18.92
N PRO A 338 10.29 2.05 19.38
CA PRO A 338 11.22 0.92 19.48
C PRO A 338 11.85 0.50 18.14
N ILE A 339 11.20 0.89 17.04
CA ILE A 339 11.53 0.58 15.65
C ILE A 339 11.95 1.83 14.88
N SER A 340 12.34 2.93 15.56
CA SER A 340 12.94 4.07 14.87
C SER A 340 14.19 3.64 14.14
N ASP A 341 14.30 3.98 12.85
CA ASP A 341 15.51 3.69 12.07
C ASP A 341 16.67 4.63 12.40
N LEU A 342 16.40 5.83 12.90
CA LEU A 342 17.43 6.84 13.15
C LEU A 342 17.99 6.78 14.57
N ASN A 343 17.19 6.39 15.57
CA ASN A 343 17.65 6.33 16.96
C ASN A 343 18.85 5.38 17.15
N PRO A 344 18.88 4.15 16.59
CA PRO A 344 20.05 3.27 16.70
C PRO A 344 21.33 3.89 16.14
N ILE A 345 21.25 4.53 14.96
CA ILE A 345 22.43 5.15 14.35
C ILE A 345 22.84 6.44 15.07
N PHE A 346 21.91 7.19 15.66
CA PHE A 346 22.25 8.34 16.50
C PHE A 346 22.92 7.94 17.81
N GLN A 347 22.47 6.87 18.47
CA GLN A 347 23.17 6.29 19.62
C GLN A 347 24.57 5.83 19.23
N ALA A 348 24.71 5.10 18.12
CA ALA A 348 26.01 4.63 17.65
C ALA A 348 26.97 5.77 17.31
N CYS A 349 26.49 6.85 16.69
CA CYS A 349 27.28 8.03 16.36
C CYS A 349 27.62 8.91 17.58
N GLY A 350 27.04 8.66 18.77
CA GLY A 350 27.27 9.50 19.95
C GLY A 350 26.67 10.90 19.80
N VAL A 351 25.48 11.00 19.20
CA VAL A 351 24.77 12.28 19.02
C VAL A 351 24.52 12.94 20.37
N VAL A 352 24.74 14.26 20.44
CA VAL A 352 24.45 15.07 21.63
C VAL A 352 23.23 15.94 21.37
N LEU A 353 22.23 15.83 22.25
CA LEU A 353 21.02 16.64 22.21
C LEU A 353 21.18 17.88 23.09
N HIS A 354 20.62 18.99 22.64
CA HIS A 354 20.59 20.26 23.37
C HIS A 354 19.17 20.53 23.82
N VAL A 355 18.94 20.54 25.12
CA VAL A 355 17.61 20.77 25.71
C VAL A 355 17.63 21.98 26.63
N GLN A 356 16.49 22.65 26.75
CA GLN A 356 16.34 23.82 27.60
C GLN A 356 14.92 23.88 28.20
N CYS A 357 14.83 24.31 29.45
CA CYS A 357 13.58 24.71 30.11
C CYS A 357 13.53 26.23 30.31
N LYS A 358 12.35 26.78 30.63
CA LYS A 358 12.19 28.21 30.93
C LYS A 358 13.07 28.63 32.12
N GLY A 359 13.85 29.70 31.95
CA GLY A 359 14.74 30.24 32.99
C GLY A 359 15.95 29.36 33.37
N GLY A 360 16.02 28.13 32.85
CA GLY A 360 17.14 27.22 33.05
C GLY A 360 18.27 27.44 32.04
N LYS A 361 19.47 26.99 32.40
CA LYS A 361 20.59 26.89 31.45
C LYS A 361 20.32 25.76 30.46
N GLN A 362 20.74 25.95 29.21
CA GLN A 362 20.77 24.85 28.24
C GLN A 362 21.67 23.73 28.77
N ARG A 363 21.20 22.48 28.71
CA ARG A 363 22.02 21.30 29.02
C ARG A 363 22.22 20.43 27.78
N ASN A 364 23.33 19.72 27.78
CA ASN A 364 23.68 18.75 26.75
C ASN A 364 23.35 17.35 27.28
N VAL A 365 22.69 16.55 26.46
CA VAL A 365 22.24 15.19 26.79
C VAL A 365 22.82 14.24 25.73
N PRO A 366 23.84 13.45 26.06
CA PRO A 366 24.32 12.40 25.17
C PRO A 366 23.20 11.39 24.89
N MET A 367 23.06 10.96 23.64
CA MET A 367 22.17 9.86 23.29
C MET A 367 22.89 8.52 23.52
N ASP A 368 23.13 8.19 24.79
CA ASP A 368 23.85 6.99 25.22
C ASP A 368 22.89 5.84 25.57
N GLU A 369 23.39 4.80 26.24
CA GLU A 369 22.61 3.63 26.63
C GLU A 369 21.55 3.90 27.72
N ASN A 370 21.52 5.11 28.30
CA ASN A 370 20.58 5.52 29.34
C ASN A 370 19.55 6.54 28.82
N PHE A 371 19.66 6.96 27.56
CA PHE A 371 18.78 7.98 27.00
C PHE A 371 17.32 7.52 26.88
N PHE A 372 17.07 6.30 26.40
CA PHE A 372 15.72 5.73 26.31
C PHE A 372 15.39 4.99 27.61
N THR A 373 14.54 5.59 28.42
CA THR A 373 14.27 5.15 29.80
C THR A 373 13.08 4.18 29.92
N GLY A 374 12.33 3.98 28.84
CA GLY A 374 11.19 3.06 28.76
C GLY A 374 10.40 3.25 27.47
N TYR A 375 9.35 2.44 27.27
CA TYR A 375 8.53 2.48 26.07
C TYR A 375 8.02 3.91 25.77
N ARG A 376 8.46 4.48 24.63
CA ARG A 376 8.17 5.86 24.20
C ARG A 376 8.56 6.94 25.23
N LYS A 377 9.61 6.71 26.02
CA LYS A 377 10.13 7.66 27.02
C LYS A 377 11.62 7.92 26.82
N THR A 378 12.03 9.13 27.15
CA THR A 378 13.43 9.58 27.07
C THR A 378 13.89 10.21 28.40
N GLN A 379 15.18 10.54 28.50
CA GLN A 379 15.75 11.28 29.62
C GLN A 379 15.41 12.80 29.59
N VAL A 380 14.76 13.29 28.54
CA VAL A 380 14.33 14.69 28.46
C VAL A 380 13.11 14.89 29.36
N GLN A 381 13.19 15.86 30.26
CA GLN A 381 12.12 16.13 31.22
C GLN A 381 10.91 16.76 30.53
N THR A 382 9.73 16.56 31.09
CA THR A 382 8.47 17.06 30.51
C THR A 382 8.43 18.59 30.36
N SER A 383 9.14 19.33 31.23
CA SER A 383 9.29 20.79 31.18
C SER A 383 10.37 21.28 30.22
N GLU A 384 11.15 20.38 29.62
CA GLU A 384 12.23 20.71 28.69
C GLU A 384 11.76 20.64 27.24
N LEU A 385 12.38 21.47 26.40
CA LEU A 385 12.24 21.46 24.96
C LEU A 385 13.55 21.01 24.32
N LEU A 386 13.46 20.07 23.36
CA LEU A 386 14.58 19.74 22.48
C LEU A 386 14.81 20.88 21.49
N LEU A 387 15.97 21.53 21.57
CA LEU A 387 16.32 22.65 20.70
C LEU A 387 17.01 22.20 19.42
N ALA A 388 17.97 21.29 19.56
CA ALA A 388 18.85 20.86 18.49
C ALA A 388 19.54 19.55 18.84
N LEU A 389 20.12 18.90 17.84
CA LEU A 389 21.07 17.81 17.97
C LEU A 389 22.38 18.17 17.26
N THR A 390 23.51 17.67 17.77
CA THR A 390 24.79 17.72 17.07
C THR A 390 25.17 16.33 16.62
N ILE A 391 25.30 16.15 15.31
CA ILE A 391 25.82 14.92 14.69
C ILE A 391 27.32 15.12 14.50
N PRO A 392 28.18 14.36 15.21
CA PRO A 392 29.62 14.60 15.18
C PRO A 392 30.26 14.17 13.86
N PHE A 393 31.39 14.77 13.52
CA PHE A 393 32.30 14.21 12.52
C PHE A 393 32.93 12.92 13.08
N SER A 394 33.06 11.91 12.23
CA SER A 394 33.85 10.73 12.58
C SER A 394 35.35 11.04 12.60
N THR A 395 36.13 10.23 13.30
CA THR A 395 37.59 10.31 13.30
C THR A 395 38.23 9.24 12.40
N LYS A 396 39.54 9.35 12.16
CA LYS A 396 40.29 8.45 11.28
C LYS A 396 40.14 6.96 11.64
N ASN A 397 40.05 6.66 12.93
CA ASN A 397 39.99 5.30 13.46
C ASN A 397 38.56 4.81 13.74
N GLU A 398 37.55 5.62 13.43
CA GLU A 398 36.15 5.28 13.64
C GLU A 398 35.53 4.72 12.37
N TYR A 399 34.84 3.59 12.47
CA TYR A 399 34.09 3.01 11.37
C TYR A 399 32.64 2.82 11.78
N ILE A 400 31.72 3.31 10.94
CA ILE A 400 30.30 3.40 11.25
C ILE A 400 29.50 2.78 10.10
N GLN A 401 28.51 1.97 10.42
CA GLN A 401 27.55 1.39 9.46
C GLN A 401 26.16 1.30 10.10
N SER A 402 25.15 1.13 9.26
CA SER A 402 23.76 0.95 9.68
C SER A 402 23.05 -0.09 8.81
N TYR A 403 22.07 -0.77 9.40
CA TYR A 403 21.32 -1.83 8.75
C TYR A 403 19.83 -1.71 9.08
N LYS A 404 19.00 -2.08 8.11
CA LYS A 404 17.54 -2.19 8.25
C LYS A 404 17.07 -3.43 7.51
N GLN A 405 16.18 -4.18 8.12
CA GLN A 405 15.40 -5.23 7.47
C GLN A 405 13.92 -4.99 7.73
N SER A 406 13.13 -5.02 6.68
CA SER A 406 11.68 -4.84 6.66
C SER A 406 11.03 -5.86 5.72
N ILE A 407 9.70 -5.88 5.57
CA ILE A 407 9.00 -6.81 4.69
C ILE A 407 9.17 -6.37 3.23
N ARG A 408 9.05 -5.07 2.97
CA ARG A 408 9.39 -4.43 1.70
C ARG A 408 10.54 -3.44 1.89
N LYS A 409 11.25 -3.15 0.81
CA LYS A 409 12.45 -2.32 0.83
C LYS A 409 12.17 -0.85 1.15
N ASP A 410 11.16 -0.29 0.49
CA ASP A 410 10.80 1.13 0.55
C ASP A 410 9.52 1.33 1.39
N ASP A 411 9.43 2.46 2.08
CA ASP A 411 8.24 2.87 2.84
C ASP A 411 7.72 1.81 3.84
N ASP A 412 8.59 1.16 4.61
CA ASP A 412 8.18 0.12 5.56
C ASP A 412 8.82 0.29 6.94
N ILE A 413 8.15 -0.28 7.92
CA ILE A 413 8.62 -0.37 9.30
C ILE A 413 9.72 -1.43 9.40
N ALA A 414 10.77 -1.16 10.17
CA ALA A 414 11.80 -2.14 10.43
C ALA A 414 11.27 -3.31 11.29
N ILE A 415 11.59 -4.53 10.87
CA ILE A 415 11.52 -5.73 11.71
C ILE A 415 12.67 -5.68 12.72
N VAL A 416 13.90 -5.45 12.23
CA VAL A 416 15.09 -5.13 13.03
C VAL A 416 15.90 -4.08 12.27
N ASN A 417 16.43 -3.11 13.00
CA ASN A 417 17.41 -2.16 12.49
C ASN A 417 18.57 -2.00 13.48
N SER A 418 19.69 -1.47 13.01
CA SER A 418 20.88 -1.30 13.84
C SER A 418 21.77 -0.16 13.37
N GLY A 419 22.39 0.53 14.33
CA GLY A 419 23.52 1.41 14.13
C GLY A 419 24.74 0.85 14.85
N MET A 420 25.87 0.78 14.16
CA MET A 420 27.10 0.18 14.69
C MET A 420 28.29 1.11 14.46
N ARG A 421 29.09 1.35 15.50
CA ARG A 421 30.35 2.10 15.45
C ARG A 421 31.44 1.33 16.16
N VAL A 422 32.62 1.24 15.55
CA VAL A 422 33.86 0.74 16.18
C VAL A 422 34.94 1.80 16.11
N VAL A 423 35.70 1.93 17.18
CA VAL A 423 36.86 2.80 17.30
C VAL A 423 38.09 1.93 17.52
N PHE A 424 39.13 2.11 16.71
CA PHE A 424 40.40 1.41 16.87
C PHE A 424 41.45 2.29 17.53
N LYS A 425 42.39 1.67 18.25
CA LYS A 425 43.61 2.34 18.68
C LYS A 425 44.38 2.84 17.45
N ASP A 426 45.12 3.93 17.61
CA ASP A 426 45.93 4.51 16.54
C ASP A 426 46.80 3.46 15.84
N GLN A 427 46.70 3.41 14.51
CA GLN A 427 47.47 2.50 13.65
C GLN A 427 47.35 1.01 14.03
N SER A 428 46.20 0.60 14.59
CA SER A 428 45.94 -0.76 15.05
C SER A 428 44.60 -1.29 14.55
N ASP A 429 44.40 -2.60 14.69
CA ASP A 429 43.13 -3.31 14.57
C ASP A 429 42.59 -3.77 15.93
N ILE A 430 43.13 -3.22 17.03
CA ILE A 430 42.65 -3.44 18.39
C ILE A 430 41.52 -2.46 18.69
N ILE A 431 40.37 -3.00 19.08
CA ILE A 431 39.17 -2.25 19.45
C ILE A 431 39.47 -1.41 20.69
N GLU A 432 39.46 -0.09 20.53
CA GLU A 432 39.49 0.87 21.64
C GLU A 432 38.09 1.03 22.24
N ASP A 433 37.06 1.11 21.40
CA ASP A 433 35.67 1.23 21.83
C ASP A 433 34.69 0.71 20.78
N LEU A 434 33.47 0.38 21.20
CA LEU A 434 32.44 -0.22 20.34
C LEU A 434 31.03 0.19 20.80
N TYR A 435 30.17 0.50 19.84
CA TYR A 435 28.78 0.92 20.05
C TYR A 435 27.87 0.12 19.13
N LEU A 436 27.07 -0.79 19.70
CA LEU A 436 26.14 -1.66 18.97
C LEU A 436 24.72 -1.39 19.44
N SER A 437 23.96 -0.65 18.64
CA SER A 437 22.58 -0.24 18.97
C SER A 437 21.57 -0.93 18.05
N TYR A 438 20.43 -1.34 18.60
CA TYR A 438 19.39 -2.10 17.90
C TYR A 438 18.00 -1.56 18.18
N GLY A 439 17.13 -1.57 17.16
CA GLY A 439 15.68 -1.40 17.27
C GLY A 439 14.94 -2.66 16.82
N GLY A 440 13.67 -2.78 17.23
CA GLY A 440 12.82 -3.97 16.96
C GLY A 440 13.10 -5.19 17.86
N MET A 441 14.10 -5.10 18.75
CA MET A 441 14.53 -6.17 19.65
C MET A 441 14.07 -5.98 21.11
N ALA A 442 13.47 -4.83 21.44
CA ALA A 442 12.99 -4.51 22.78
C ALA A 442 11.88 -3.45 22.70
N PRO A 443 11.18 -3.13 23.80
CA PRO A 443 10.24 -1.99 23.87
C PRO A 443 10.89 -0.61 23.72
N THR A 444 12.21 -0.53 23.57
CA THR A 444 12.97 0.70 23.29
C THR A 444 14.10 0.38 22.31
N THR A 445 14.75 1.42 21.78
CA THR A 445 16.09 1.24 21.21
C THR A 445 17.07 0.87 22.33
N VAL A 446 17.91 -0.15 22.12
CA VAL A 446 18.78 -0.73 23.14
C VAL A 446 20.20 -0.95 22.60
N MET A 447 21.19 -0.85 23.49
CA MET A 447 22.60 -1.15 23.19
C MET A 447 23.02 -2.50 23.78
N ALA A 448 23.81 -3.27 23.03
CA ALA A 448 24.28 -4.59 23.43
C ALA A 448 25.47 -4.51 24.41
N LYS A 449 25.20 -4.16 25.67
CA LYS A 449 26.20 -3.79 26.68
C LYS A 449 27.23 -4.88 26.96
N GLN A 450 26.78 -6.11 27.19
CA GLN A 450 27.70 -7.21 27.50
C GLN A 450 28.57 -7.54 26.29
N THR A 451 27.98 -7.55 25.11
CA THR A 451 28.70 -7.76 23.84
C THR A 451 29.79 -6.71 23.65
N MET A 452 29.47 -5.42 23.79
CA MET A 452 30.43 -4.33 23.68
C MET A 452 31.58 -4.47 24.69
N MET A 453 31.27 -4.80 25.94
CA MET A 453 32.26 -5.02 26.99
C MET A 453 33.21 -6.18 26.66
N GLN A 454 32.69 -7.30 26.15
CA GLN A 454 33.48 -8.48 25.81
C GLN A 454 34.38 -8.26 24.59
N LEU A 455 34.00 -7.39 23.67
CA LEU A 455 34.76 -7.12 22.45
C LEU A 455 35.83 -6.03 22.64
N LYS A 456 35.66 -5.13 23.60
CA LYS A 456 36.63 -4.06 23.89
C LYS A 456 38.02 -4.63 24.19
N GLY A 457 39.06 -4.04 23.59
CA GLY A 457 40.45 -4.47 23.73
C GLY A 457 40.86 -5.68 22.88
N ARG A 458 39.93 -6.30 22.14
CA ARG A 458 40.24 -7.42 21.24
C ARG A 458 40.67 -6.94 19.86
N LYS A 459 41.33 -7.83 19.13
CA LYS A 459 41.72 -7.64 17.73
C LYS A 459 40.55 -7.92 16.79
N TRP A 460 40.38 -7.15 15.71
CA TRP A 460 39.30 -7.34 14.72
C TRP A 460 39.53 -8.57 13.82
N ASN A 461 39.28 -9.77 14.34
CA ASN A 461 39.44 -11.05 13.64
C ASN A 461 38.18 -11.94 13.78
N GLU A 462 38.19 -13.16 13.25
CA GLU A 462 37.03 -14.06 13.30
C GLU A 462 36.55 -14.39 14.74
N GLU A 463 37.42 -14.26 15.74
CA GLU A 463 37.06 -14.47 17.14
C GLU A 463 35.99 -13.47 17.61
N VAL A 464 36.06 -12.21 17.14
CA VAL A 464 35.07 -11.19 17.54
C VAL A 464 33.66 -11.53 17.02
N VAL A 465 33.55 -12.22 15.89
CA VAL A 465 32.25 -12.68 15.36
C VAL A 465 31.66 -13.77 16.27
N LYS A 466 32.48 -14.74 16.69
CA LYS A 466 32.02 -15.82 17.57
C LYS A 466 31.53 -15.27 18.91
N ILE A 467 32.31 -14.37 19.51
CA ILE A 467 31.95 -13.71 20.78
C ILE A 467 30.70 -12.87 20.61
N ALA A 468 30.60 -12.09 19.54
CA ALA A 468 29.40 -11.29 19.29
C ALA A 468 28.15 -12.16 19.15
N CYS A 469 28.20 -13.26 18.40
CA CYS A 469 27.07 -14.16 18.26
C CYS A 469 26.62 -14.74 19.62
N GLU A 470 27.54 -15.11 20.50
CA GLU A 470 27.21 -15.64 21.83
C GLU A 470 26.57 -14.59 22.75
N TYR A 471 27.12 -13.37 22.79
CA TYR A 471 26.69 -12.35 23.74
C TYR A 471 25.51 -11.51 23.24
N LEU A 472 25.31 -11.38 21.92
CA LEU A 472 24.13 -10.69 21.37
C LEU A 472 22.83 -11.38 21.77
N GLU A 473 22.83 -12.71 21.87
CA GLU A 473 21.68 -13.47 22.36
C GLU A 473 21.37 -13.15 23.84
N LYS A 474 22.41 -12.93 24.65
CA LYS A 474 22.27 -12.57 26.07
C LYS A 474 21.78 -11.12 26.27
N ASP A 475 22.25 -10.20 25.42
CA ASP A 475 21.85 -8.79 25.46
C ASP A 475 20.46 -8.54 24.87
N LEU A 476 20.04 -9.34 23.88
CA LEU A 476 18.80 -9.12 23.10
C LEU A 476 17.87 -10.35 23.15
N PRO A 477 17.44 -10.80 24.35
CA PRO A 477 16.53 -11.93 24.46
C PRO A 477 15.14 -11.56 23.95
N LEU A 478 14.50 -12.49 23.24
CA LEU A 478 13.11 -12.40 22.81
C LEU A 478 12.37 -13.69 23.21
N SER A 479 11.24 -13.53 23.88
CA SER A 479 10.32 -14.64 24.17
C SER A 479 9.51 -15.04 22.93
N HIS A 480 8.94 -16.24 22.93
CA HIS A 480 8.13 -16.75 21.79
C HIS A 480 6.87 -15.91 21.52
N ASP A 481 6.33 -15.25 22.54
CA ASP A 481 5.15 -14.36 22.51
C ASP A 481 5.51 -12.88 22.29
N ALA A 482 6.77 -12.56 21.97
CA ALA A 482 7.21 -11.19 21.79
C ALA A 482 6.39 -10.49 20.67
N PRO A 483 5.85 -9.28 20.92
CA PRO A 483 5.12 -8.51 19.91
C PRO A 483 5.89 -8.38 18.59
N GLY A 484 5.17 -8.48 17.47
CA GLY A 484 5.73 -8.50 16.12
C GLY A 484 6.14 -9.89 15.60
N GLY A 485 6.09 -10.94 16.43
CA GLY A 485 6.34 -12.33 16.00
C GLY A 485 7.75 -12.52 15.42
N THR A 486 7.90 -13.46 14.48
CA THR A 486 9.15 -13.72 13.72
C THR A 486 10.42 -13.79 14.59
N VAL A 487 10.30 -14.36 15.80
CA VAL A 487 11.31 -14.29 16.86
C VAL A 487 12.66 -14.85 16.41
N GLU A 488 12.66 -16.02 15.77
CA GLU A 488 13.87 -16.64 15.24
C GLU A 488 14.52 -15.75 14.18
N PHE A 489 13.74 -15.22 13.24
CA PHE A 489 14.23 -14.33 12.19
C PHE A 489 14.85 -13.06 12.78
N ARG A 490 14.20 -12.43 13.77
CA ARG A 490 14.73 -11.26 14.47
C ARG A 490 16.06 -11.55 15.16
N ARG A 491 16.17 -12.67 15.87
CA ARG A 491 17.42 -13.12 16.52
C ARG A 491 18.53 -13.40 15.50
N THR A 492 18.22 -14.00 14.36
CA THR A 492 19.21 -14.21 13.28
C THR A 492 19.66 -12.90 12.65
N LEU A 493 18.79 -11.88 12.54
CA LEU A 493 19.16 -10.58 11.98
C LEU A 493 20.18 -9.83 12.84
N THR A 494 20.13 -9.92 14.18
CA THR A 494 21.07 -9.20 15.04
C THR A 494 22.52 -9.64 14.81
N THR A 495 22.74 -10.96 14.72
CA THR A 495 24.05 -11.56 14.44
C THR A 495 24.45 -11.38 12.98
N SER A 496 23.50 -11.47 12.04
CA SER A 496 23.74 -11.21 10.62
C SER A 496 24.19 -9.77 10.33
N PHE A 497 23.60 -8.78 11.01
CA PHE A 497 24.02 -7.39 10.91
C PHE A 497 25.42 -7.17 11.48
N PHE A 498 25.73 -7.78 12.65
CA PHE A 498 27.08 -7.71 13.19
C PHE A 498 28.11 -8.36 12.25
N PHE A 499 27.78 -9.50 11.64
CA PHE A 499 28.65 -10.16 10.68
C PHE A 499 28.91 -9.28 9.43
N LYS A 500 27.87 -8.62 8.89
CA LYS A 500 28.04 -7.65 7.81
C LYS A 500 28.91 -6.46 8.22
N PHE A 501 28.76 -5.99 9.46
CA PHE A 501 29.58 -4.92 10.01
C PHE A 501 31.04 -5.34 10.12
N TYR A 502 31.31 -6.52 10.67
CA TYR A 502 32.63 -7.14 10.74
C TYR A 502 33.33 -7.16 9.39
N LEU A 503 32.68 -7.70 8.37
CA LEU A 503 33.24 -7.80 7.01
C LEU A 503 33.47 -6.41 6.38
N SER A 504 32.54 -5.47 6.55
CA SER A 504 32.65 -4.12 6.00
C SER A 504 33.85 -3.37 6.61
N VAL A 505 34.03 -3.45 7.92
CA VAL A 505 35.17 -2.83 8.61
C VAL A 505 36.49 -3.51 8.23
N ALA A 506 36.52 -4.85 8.16
CA ALA A 506 37.71 -5.60 7.77
C ALA A 506 38.18 -5.21 6.34
N GLN A 507 37.23 -5.04 5.41
CA GLN A 507 37.51 -4.57 4.06
C GLN A 507 38.12 -3.15 4.06
N GLN A 508 37.56 -2.23 4.84
CA GLN A 508 38.06 -0.84 4.93
C GLN A 508 39.47 -0.76 5.56
N LEU A 509 39.76 -1.58 6.57
CA LEU A 509 41.09 -1.68 7.16
C LEU A 509 42.14 -2.21 6.17
N ALA A 510 41.77 -3.15 5.29
CA ALA A 510 42.68 -3.72 4.30
C ALA A 510 43.13 -2.69 3.24
N VAL A 511 42.24 -1.79 2.81
CA VAL A 511 42.54 -0.78 1.77
C VAL A 511 43.55 0.28 2.25
N LYS A 512 43.58 0.61 3.54
CA LYS A 512 44.48 1.65 4.09
C LYS A 512 45.95 1.26 4.20
N ASN A 513 46.30 -0.03 4.08
CA ASN A 513 47.67 -0.53 4.18
C ASN A 513 48.33 -0.74 2.78
N THR A 514 48.65 0.34 2.08
CA THR A 514 49.15 0.33 0.68
C THR A 514 50.65 0.05 0.49
N SER A 515 51.34 -0.59 1.44
CA SER A 515 52.61 -1.31 1.19
C SER A 515 52.45 -2.84 1.19
N TYR A 516 51.21 -3.33 1.18
CA TYR A 516 50.89 -4.74 1.45
C TYR A 516 50.09 -5.43 0.34
N PHE A 517 50.18 -4.99 -0.92
CA PHE A 517 49.49 -5.67 -2.03
C PHE A 517 50.11 -7.03 -2.44
N GLN A 518 51.16 -7.50 -1.76
CA GLN A 518 51.68 -8.87 -1.89
C GLN A 518 51.17 -9.84 -0.80
N GLY A 519 50.30 -9.39 0.12
CA GLY A 519 49.74 -10.19 1.22
C GLY A 519 48.22 -10.29 1.21
N ILE A 520 47.60 -10.51 0.04
CA ILE A 520 46.13 -10.53 -0.23
C ILE A 520 45.31 -11.49 0.69
N ILE A 521 45.93 -12.22 1.62
CA ILE A 521 45.33 -13.31 2.42
C ILE A 521 45.32 -13.04 3.94
N ARG A 522 45.92 -11.94 4.46
CA ARG A 522 46.17 -11.82 5.91
C ARG A 522 45.03 -11.28 6.80
N ASN A 523 43.92 -10.77 6.26
CA ASN A 523 42.77 -10.24 7.05
C ASN A 523 41.39 -10.78 6.61
N GLY A 524 41.28 -12.07 6.28
CA GLY A 524 40.03 -12.83 6.47
C GLY A 524 38.79 -12.57 5.57
N VAL A 525 38.76 -11.58 4.68
CA VAL A 525 37.61 -11.40 3.76
C VAL A 525 37.91 -12.06 2.41
N SER A 526 37.32 -13.23 2.16
CA SER A 526 37.44 -13.88 0.85
C SER A 526 36.65 -13.11 -0.23
N LYS A 527 37.02 -13.25 -1.50
CA LYS A 527 36.25 -12.66 -2.62
C LYS A 527 34.76 -13.05 -2.57
N ALA A 528 34.45 -14.27 -2.13
CA ALA A 528 33.08 -14.75 -2.01
C ALA A 528 32.29 -14.07 -0.88
N ASP A 529 32.98 -13.58 0.15
CA ASP A 529 32.38 -12.90 1.31
C ASP A 529 32.05 -11.43 1.05
N ILE A 530 32.69 -10.79 0.05
CA ILE A 530 32.42 -9.39 -0.35
C ILE A 530 30.93 -9.20 -0.70
N SER A 531 30.27 -10.24 -1.21
CA SER A 531 28.84 -10.21 -1.51
C SER A 531 27.95 -9.83 -0.31
N ALA A 532 28.40 -10.05 0.93
CA ALA A 532 27.67 -9.67 2.14
C ALA A 532 27.72 -8.16 2.45
N THR A 533 28.78 -7.45 2.03
CA THR A 533 29.02 -6.04 2.35
C THR A 533 28.44 -5.09 1.29
N VAL A 534 28.20 -5.60 0.09
CA VAL A 534 27.60 -4.82 -1.01
C VAL A 534 26.09 -4.86 -0.90
N ASN A 535 25.45 -3.70 -0.82
CA ASN A 535 24.01 -3.57 -1.08
C ASN A 535 23.80 -3.47 -2.59
N PRO A 536 22.95 -4.32 -3.20
CA PRO A 536 22.67 -4.22 -4.62
C PRO A 536 21.98 -2.88 -4.88
N GLU A 537 22.63 -2.01 -5.64
CA GLU A 537 21.91 -0.92 -6.27
C GLU A 537 20.95 -1.52 -7.27
N HIS A 538 19.68 -1.11 -7.20
CA HIS A 538 18.74 -1.44 -8.25
C HIS A 538 19.05 -0.50 -9.41
N GLU A 539 19.27 -1.09 -10.57
CA GLU A 539 19.29 -0.32 -11.81
C GLU A 539 17.90 0.29 -12.05
N VAL A 540 17.88 1.38 -12.83
CA VAL A 540 16.63 2.01 -13.28
C VAL A 540 15.73 0.96 -13.93
N SER A 541 14.45 0.98 -13.59
CA SER A 541 13.46 0.05 -14.11
C SER A 541 13.29 0.20 -15.63
N ARG A 542 13.29 -0.94 -16.33
CA ARG A 542 13.15 -1.02 -17.79
C ARG A 542 12.17 -2.12 -18.16
N GLY A 543 11.44 -1.91 -19.26
CA GLY A 543 10.55 -2.91 -19.82
C GLY A 543 10.34 -2.70 -21.31
N THR A 544 10.08 -3.78 -22.03
CA THR A 544 9.71 -3.79 -23.45
C THR A 544 8.32 -4.41 -23.57
N GLN A 545 7.45 -3.84 -24.40
CA GLN A 545 6.14 -4.38 -24.71
C GLN A 545 6.04 -4.64 -26.21
N ILE A 546 5.62 -5.83 -26.59
CA ILE A 546 5.53 -6.28 -27.99
C ILE A 546 4.10 -6.78 -28.23
N TYR A 547 3.50 -6.34 -29.32
CA TYR A 547 2.15 -6.72 -29.74
C TYR A 547 2.01 -6.49 -31.25
N ASP A 548 1.01 -7.10 -31.87
CA ASP A 548 0.77 -6.98 -33.32
C ASP A 548 0.19 -5.60 -33.68
N LEU A 549 0.72 -4.98 -34.73
CA LEU A 549 0.20 -3.74 -35.27
C LEU A 549 -0.89 -4.03 -36.31
N ILE A 550 -1.92 -3.18 -36.35
CA ILE A 550 -2.84 -3.13 -37.50
C ILE A 550 -2.04 -2.67 -38.72
N ASP A 551 -2.33 -3.25 -39.88
CA ASP A 551 -1.80 -2.79 -41.16
C ASP A 551 -1.97 -1.26 -41.30
N PRO A 552 -0.86 -0.49 -41.42
CA PRO A 552 -0.91 0.96 -41.59
C PRO A 552 -1.66 1.42 -42.84
N GLU A 553 -1.79 0.56 -43.86
CA GLU A 553 -2.57 0.87 -45.08
C GLU A 553 -4.09 0.81 -44.85
N ASN A 554 -4.53 0.19 -43.75
CA ASN A 554 -5.93 0.17 -43.34
C ASN A 554 -6.33 1.52 -42.73
N LYS A 555 -6.74 2.46 -43.60
CA LYS A 555 -7.22 3.81 -43.26
C LYS A 555 -8.60 3.85 -42.57
N SER A 556 -9.04 2.77 -41.92
CA SER A 556 -10.35 2.74 -41.27
C SER A 556 -10.43 3.78 -40.14
N GLU A 557 -11.51 4.55 -40.13
CA GLU A 557 -11.80 5.53 -39.08
C GLU A 557 -12.22 4.85 -37.74
N HIS A 558 -12.59 3.57 -37.77
CA HIS A 558 -13.08 2.85 -36.60
C HIS A 558 -12.00 2.54 -35.55
N GLY A 559 -12.41 2.41 -34.29
CA GLY A 559 -11.52 2.28 -33.14
C GLY A 559 -10.94 0.89 -32.87
N LEU A 560 -11.43 -0.17 -33.52
CA LEU A 560 -11.02 -1.56 -33.24
C LEU A 560 -9.51 -1.77 -33.38
N TRP A 561 -8.94 -2.57 -32.48
CA TRP A 561 -7.52 -2.96 -32.42
C TRP A 561 -6.51 -1.83 -32.20
N LYS A 562 -6.96 -0.57 -32.12
CA LYS A 562 -6.10 0.58 -31.83
C LYS A 562 -5.80 0.64 -30.32
N PRO A 563 -4.56 0.99 -29.91
CA PRO A 563 -4.19 1.16 -28.51
C PRO A 563 -4.70 2.50 -27.95
N LEU A 564 -6.03 2.66 -27.92
CA LEU A 564 -6.65 3.89 -27.46
C LEU A 564 -6.36 4.13 -25.97
N VAL A 565 -6.16 5.40 -25.62
CA VAL A 565 -6.08 5.83 -24.22
C VAL A 565 -7.39 5.48 -23.52
N HIS A 566 -7.31 5.04 -22.26
CA HIS A 566 -8.49 4.77 -21.44
C HIS A 566 -9.44 5.99 -21.44
N SER A 567 -10.74 5.77 -21.64
CA SER A 567 -11.71 6.84 -21.94
C SER A 567 -11.81 7.93 -20.87
N THR A 568 -11.42 7.62 -19.64
CA THR A 568 -11.39 8.57 -18.51
C THR A 568 -9.98 8.90 -18.00
N ALA A 569 -8.90 8.51 -18.70
CA ALA A 569 -7.53 8.69 -18.20
C ALA A 569 -7.18 10.15 -17.92
N TYR A 570 -7.62 11.06 -18.79
CA TYR A 570 -7.36 12.49 -18.61
C TYR A 570 -8.12 13.05 -17.40
N GLN A 571 -9.40 12.70 -17.23
CA GLN A 571 -10.18 13.04 -16.04
C GLN A 571 -9.55 12.50 -14.76
N GLN A 572 -9.00 11.29 -14.81
CA GLN A 572 -8.32 10.68 -13.66
C GLN A 572 -7.02 11.44 -13.33
N ALA A 573 -6.26 11.86 -14.34
CA ALA A 573 -5.04 12.64 -14.15
C ALA A 573 -5.31 14.03 -13.59
N THR A 574 -6.40 14.68 -14.02
CA THR A 574 -6.78 16.04 -13.58
C THR A 574 -7.61 16.07 -12.30
N GLY A 575 -8.01 14.93 -11.75
CA GLY A 575 -8.90 14.84 -10.60
C GLY A 575 -10.39 15.08 -10.92
N GLU A 576 -10.76 15.27 -12.19
CA GLU A 576 -12.14 15.48 -12.65
C GLU A 576 -12.96 14.18 -12.72
N ALA A 577 -12.32 13.01 -12.56
CA ALA A 577 -13.02 11.73 -12.47
C ALA A 577 -13.69 11.60 -11.10
N VAL A 578 -15.04 11.65 -11.10
CA VAL A 578 -15.89 11.50 -9.90
C VAL A 578 -16.05 10.02 -9.53
N TYR A 579 -15.66 9.66 -8.32
CA TYR A 579 -15.91 8.38 -7.65
C TYR A 579 -17.06 8.53 -6.63
N MET A 580 -17.39 7.47 -5.88
CA MET A 580 -18.55 7.50 -4.98
C MET A 580 -18.44 8.62 -3.95
N ASP A 581 -17.30 8.73 -3.25
CA ASP A 581 -17.14 9.73 -2.21
C ASP A 581 -16.99 11.17 -2.76
N ASP A 582 -16.60 11.32 -4.02
CA ASP A 582 -16.49 12.63 -4.66
C ASP A 582 -17.85 13.25 -5.00
N MET A 583 -18.93 12.46 -4.97
CA MET A 583 -20.27 12.96 -5.24
C MET A 583 -20.65 14.01 -4.20
N ARG A 584 -21.15 15.16 -4.66
CA ARG A 584 -21.56 16.26 -3.79
C ARG A 584 -22.59 15.78 -2.77
N THR A 585 -22.35 16.12 -1.50
CA THR A 585 -23.27 15.86 -0.39
C THR A 585 -24.62 16.50 -0.66
N LEU A 586 -25.68 15.72 -0.52
CA LEU A 586 -27.06 16.18 -0.64
C LEU A 586 -27.48 16.92 0.64
N LYS A 587 -28.46 17.83 0.50
CA LYS A 587 -29.00 18.55 1.65
C LYS A 587 -29.65 17.56 2.62
N GLY A 588 -29.19 17.52 3.87
CA GLY A 588 -29.70 16.60 4.89
C GLY A 588 -29.19 15.16 4.73
N GLU A 589 -28.18 14.93 3.90
CA GLU A 589 -27.47 13.66 3.85
C GLU A 589 -26.77 13.36 5.18
N LEU A 590 -26.88 12.12 5.65
CA LEU A 590 -26.21 11.63 6.85
C LEU A 590 -25.06 10.70 6.48
N SER A 591 -24.10 10.53 7.40
CA SER A 591 -23.05 9.52 7.31
C SER A 591 -23.34 8.36 8.26
N ILE A 592 -22.90 7.16 7.88
CA ILE A 592 -23.04 5.93 8.68
C ILE A 592 -21.70 5.22 8.82
N VAL A 593 -21.40 4.74 10.03
CA VAL A 593 -20.16 4.02 10.35
C VAL A 593 -20.50 2.72 11.08
N PRO A 594 -19.92 1.58 10.68
CA PRO A 594 -20.20 0.29 11.30
C PRO A 594 -19.58 0.17 12.70
N ILE A 595 -20.30 -0.52 13.57
CA ILE A 595 -19.83 -1.11 14.82
C ILE A 595 -19.72 -2.60 14.57
N TYR A 596 -18.53 -3.18 14.74
CA TYR A 596 -18.28 -4.59 14.49
C TYR A 596 -17.67 -5.30 15.70
N SER A 597 -17.74 -6.63 15.71
CA SER A 597 -17.23 -7.47 16.77
C SER A 597 -15.72 -7.34 16.93
N ALA A 598 -15.26 -7.19 18.18
CA ALA A 598 -13.84 -7.32 18.55
C ALA A 598 -13.49 -8.76 19.00
N LYS A 599 -14.42 -9.71 18.88
CA LYS A 599 -14.29 -11.09 19.33
C LYS A 599 -14.54 -12.05 18.17
N ALA A 600 -13.69 -13.08 18.06
CA ALA A 600 -13.82 -14.10 17.03
C ALA A 600 -15.07 -14.97 17.21
N HIS A 601 -15.47 -15.29 18.45
CA HIS A 601 -16.64 -16.11 18.70
C HIS A 601 -17.23 -15.78 20.07
N ALA A 602 -18.44 -15.23 20.11
CA ALA A 602 -19.07 -14.81 21.36
C ALA A 602 -20.60 -14.66 21.23
N ASN A 603 -21.31 -14.75 22.35
CA ASN A 603 -22.65 -14.19 22.46
C ASN A 603 -22.54 -12.71 22.84
N ILE A 604 -23.38 -11.86 22.26
CA ILE A 604 -23.55 -10.47 22.68
C ILE A 604 -24.55 -10.47 23.83
N THR A 605 -24.08 -10.16 25.04
CA THR A 605 -24.95 -10.14 26.22
C THR A 605 -25.61 -8.78 26.39
N LYS A 606 -24.89 -7.70 26.10
CA LYS A 606 -25.39 -6.33 26.21
C LYS A 606 -24.63 -5.37 25.29
N MET A 607 -25.37 -4.42 24.72
CA MET A 607 -24.80 -3.28 24.00
C MET A 607 -25.19 -1.98 24.73
N HIS A 608 -24.20 -1.10 24.95
CA HIS A 608 -24.40 0.24 25.52
C HIS A 608 -24.07 1.28 24.46
N VAL A 609 -25.09 2.02 24.01
CA VAL A 609 -25.00 3.04 22.94
C VAL A 609 -25.36 4.44 23.44
N GLU A 610 -25.78 4.59 24.68
CA GLU A 610 -26.35 5.81 25.25
C GLU A 610 -25.35 6.98 25.17
N ASP A 611 -24.09 6.73 25.51
CA ASP A 611 -23.01 7.73 25.42
C ASP A 611 -22.75 8.16 23.97
N ALA A 612 -22.87 7.22 23.01
CA ALA A 612 -22.71 7.50 21.60
C ALA A 612 -23.88 8.34 21.06
N LEU A 613 -25.10 8.02 21.46
CA LEU A 613 -26.31 8.75 21.07
C LEU A 613 -26.37 10.17 21.65
N ALA A 614 -25.70 10.41 22.78
CA ALA A 614 -25.60 11.73 23.40
C ALA A 614 -24.62 12.68 22.69
N VAL A 615 -23.80 12.19 21.75
CA VAL A 615 -22.85 13.03 21.00
C VAL A 615 -23.62 13.98 20.07
N PRO A 616 -23.36 15.30 20.13
CA PRO A 616 -24.00 16.26 19.22
C PRO A 616 -23.79 15.89 17.76
N GLY A 617 -24.88 15.90 16.98
CA GLY A 617 -24.88 15.54 15.56
C GLY A 617 -25.17 14.07 15.27
N VAL A 618 -25.17 13.20 16.27
CA VAL A 618 -25.67 11.81 16.11
C VAL A 618 -27.18 11.83 15.95
N LYS A 619 -27.69 11.13 14.93
CA LYS A 619 -29.12 10.97 14.65
C LYS A 619 -29.69 9.69 15.24
N GLY A 620 -28.88 8.65 15.32
CA GLY A 620 -29.28 7.43 15.98
C GLY A 620 -28.33 6.27 15.75
N TYR A 621 -28.80 5.11 16.20
CA TYR A 621 -28.18 3.81 16.04
C TYR A 621 -29.10 2.92 15.22
N ILE A 622 -28.54 2.06 14.38
CA ILE A 622 -29.29 1.00 13.69
C ILE A 622 -28.68 -0.38 13.90
N ASP A 623 -29.52 -1.41 13.89
CA ASP A 623 -29.12 -2.83 13.95
C ASP A 623 -30.07 -3.74 13.15
N TYR A 624 -29.97 -5.06 13.37
CA TYR A 624 -30.81 -6.05 12.71
C TYR A 624 -32.31 -5.84 12.91
N THR A 625 -32.74 -5.14 13.97
CA THR A 625 -34.17 -4.87 14.26
C THR A 625 -34.74 -3.75 13.39
N ASP A 626 -33.88 -2.93 12.77
CA ASP A 626 -34.29 -1.87 11.85
C ASP A 626 -34.42 -2.34 10.39
N VAL A 627 -34.00 -3.58 10.10
CA VAL A 627 -34.13 -4.19 8.76
C VAL A 627 -35.60 -4.55 8.51
N LYS A 628 -36.22 -3.92 7.49
CA LYS A 628 -37.66 -4.10 7.21
C LYS A 628 -38.00 -5.43 6.55
N GLY A 629 -37.11 -5.94 5.70
CA GLY A 629 -37.27 -7.21 5.01
C GLY A 629 -36.31 -8.26 5.57
N SER A 630 -35.34 -8.70 4.76
CA SER A 630 -34.39 -9.75 5.16
C SER A 630 -33.08 -9.19 5.71
N ASN A 631 -32.67 -9.67 6.89
CA ASN A 631 -31.32 -9.45 7.43
C ASN A 631 -30.29 -10.43 6.83
N HIS A 632 -30.71 -11.44 6.05
CA HIS A 632 -29.82 -12.33 5.32
C HIS A 632 -29.56 -11.73 3.93
N LEU A 633 -28.29 -11.68 3.54
CA LEU A 633 -27.91 -11.16 2.23
C LEU A 633 -28.33 -12.13 1.12
N TRP A 634 -28.61 -11.61 -0.07
CA TRP A 634 -29.19 -12.41 -1.15
C TRP A 634 -28.17 -13.33 -1.84
N LEU A 635 -26.95 -12.83 -2.08
CA LEU A 635 -25.88 -13.58 -2.76
C LEU A 635 -25.00 -14.40 -1.82
N SER A 636 -24.85 -13.98 -0.57
CA SER A 636 -24.07 -14.67 0.44
C SER A 636 -24.99 -15.18 1.55
N ASP A 637 -24.63 -16.27 2.19
CA ASP A 637 -25.30 -16.78 3.40
C ASP A 637 -24.97 -15.95 4.66
N GLU A 638 -24.45 -14.73 4.48
CA GLU A 638 -24.12 -13.79 5.54
C GLU A 638 -25.35 -13.00 6.00
N LYS A 639 -25.21 -12.40 7.18
CA LYS A 639 -26.17 -11.42 7.70
C LYS A 639 -25.61 -10.02 7.55
N LEU A 640 -26.49 -9.05 7.27
CA LEU A 640 -26.10 -7.62 7.27
C LEU A 640 -25.67 -7.17 8.66
N PHE A 641 -26.44 -7.53 9.68
CA PHE A 641 -26.15 -7.29 11.09
C PHE A 641 -26.16 -8.59 11.89
N ALA A 642 -25.15 -8.76 12.74
CA ALA A 642 -25.14 -9.79 13.76
C ALA A 642 -26.31 -9.56 14.73
N GLU A 643 -26.95 -10.66 15.12
CA GLU A 643 -28.07 -10.62 16.06
C GLU A 643 -27.55 -10.81 17.49
N LYS A 644 -27.68 -12.02 18.05
CA LYS A 644 -27.26 -12.34 19.42
C LYS A 644 -25.88 -12.99 19.53
N LYS A 645 -25.33 -13.44 18.41
CA LYS A 645 -24.08 -14.20 18.34
C LYS A 645 -23.20 -13.64 17.25
N VAL A 646 -21.91 -13.48 17.56
CA VAL A 646 -20.85 -13.15 16.61
C VAL A 646 -19.99 -14.39 16.41
N GLU A 647 -19.79 -14.78 15.15
CA GLU A 647 -18.95 -15.92 14.77
C GLU A 647 -17.65 -15.49 14.10
N THR A 648 -17.34 -14.19 14.12
CA THR A 648 -16.06 -13.68 13.64
C THR A 648 -15.75 -12.28 14.16
N GLU A 649 -14.46 -11.96 14.28
CA GLU A 649 -14.00 -10.59 14.42
C GLU A 649 -14.35 -9.81 13.14
N GLY A 650 -14.87 -8.60 13.30
CA GLY A 650 -15.35 -7.80 12.17
C GLY A 650 -16.80 -8.08 11.74
N ALA A 651 -17.51 -9.02 12.36
CA ALA A 651 -18.95 -9.15 12.13
C ALA A 651 -19.66 -7.84 12.51
N VAL A 652 -20.35 -7.20 11.57
CA VAL A 652 -21.04 -5.92 11.81
C VAL A 652 -22.24 -6.18 12.73
N ILE A 653 -22.32 -5.48 13.86
CA ILE A 653 -23.38 -5.65 14.86
C ILE A 653 -24.45 -4.57 14.69
N GLY A 654 -24.03 -3.35 14.33
CA GLY A 654 -24.92 -2.23 14.07
C GLY A 654 -24.14 -1.04 13.52
N CYS A 655 -24.75 0.14 13.49
CA CYS A 655 -24.08 1.35 13.01
C CYS A 655 -24.49 2.59 13.79
N ILE A 656 -23.58 3.56 13.85
CA ILE A 656 -23.91 4.95 14.24
C ILE A 656 -24.23 5.74 12.97
N VAL A 657 -25.32 6.52 13.02
CA VAL A 657 -25.73 7.45 11.97
C VAL A 657 -25.64 8.87 12.51
N ALA A 658 -24.94 9.75 11.79
CA ALA A 658 -24.69 11.13 12.22
C ALA A 658 -24.67 12.13 11.06
N ASP A 659 -24.60 13.42 11.38
CA ASP A 659 -24.49 14.52 10.41
C ASP A 659 -23.19 14.48 9.58
N SER A 660 -22.15 13.80 10.06
CA SER A 660 -20.87 13.62 9.37
C SER A 660 -20.18 12.32 9.75
N HIS A 661 -19.22 11.89 8.93
CA HIS A 661 -18.43 10.68 9.11
C HIS A 661 -17.60 10.74 10.41
N GLU A 662 -16.96 11.88 10.65
CA GLU A 662 -16.11 12.09 11.83
C GLU A 662 -16.92 12.10 13.14
N ILE A 663 -18.14 12.66 13.14
CA ILE A 663 -19.04 12.57 14.31
C ILE A 663 -19.42 11.11 14.55
N ALA A 664 -19.77 10.36 13.50
CA ALA A 664 -20.09 8.95 13.62
C ALA A 664 -18.92 8.12 14.16
N ILE A 665 -17.67 8.38 13.72
CA ILE A 665 -16.46 7.75 14.28
C ILE A 665 -16.26 8.11 15.76
N LYS A 666 -16.38 9.40 16.11
CA LYS A 666 -16.24 9.86 17.51
C LYS A 666 -17.26 9.18 18.42
N ALA A 667 -18.50 9.06 17.96
CA ALA A 667 -19.58 8.40 18.69
C ALA A 667 -19.41 6.88 18.77
N ARG A 668 -18.99 6.22 17.67
CA ARG A 668 -18.69 4.78 17.65
C ARG A 668 -17.73 4.38 18.76
N ARG A 669 -16.69 5.19 19.02
CA ARG A 669 -15.69 4.92 20.06
C ARG A 669 -16.24 4.90 21.48
N LEU A 670 -17.45 5.42 21.70
CA LEU A 670 -18.13 5.41 23.00
C LEU A 670 -19.03 4.18 23.19
N VAL A 671 -19.29 3.41 22.13
CA VAL A 671 -20.08 2.18 22.20
C VAL A 671 -19.30 1.11 22.97
N LYS A 672 -19.95 0.50 23.96
CA LYS A 672 -19.39 -0.61 24.74
C LYS A 672 -20.22 -1.85 24.52
N ILE A 673 -19.55 -2.98 24.32
CA ILE A 673 -20.19 -4.26 24.05
C ILE A 673 -19.69 -5.27 25.08
N GLU A 674 -20.63 -5.93 25.75
CA GLU A 674 -20.36 -7.03 26.65
C GLU A 674 -20.52 -8.34 25.89
N TYR A 675 -19.53 -9.23 26.05
CA TYR A 675 -19.44 -10.50 25.36
C TYR A 675 -19.35 -11.65 26.36
N GLU A 676 -19.99 -12.76 26.03
CA GLU A 676 -19.68 -14.08 26.57
C GLU A 676 -18.89 -14.83 25.49
N GLU A 677 -17.56 -14.94 25.68
CA GLU A 677 -16.65 -15.53 24.69
C GLU A 677 -16.76 -17.06 24.66
N HIS A 678 -16.65 -17.61 23.45
CA HIS A 678 -16.64 -19.05 23.17
C HIS A 678 -15.32 -19.45 22.51
N PRO A 679 -14.92 -20.74 22.56
CA PRO A 679 -13.75 -21.22 21.83
C PRO A 679 -13.83 -20.89 20.34
N ALA A 680 -12.76 -20.32 19.78
CA ALA A 680 -12.69 -19.94 18.38
C ALA A 680 -11.83 -20.93 17.57
N ILE A 681 -12.26 -21.19 16.34
CA ILE A 681 -11.56 -22.01 15.33
C ILE A 681 -10.97 -21.03 14.32
N ILE A 682 -9.65 -20.84 14.28
CA ILE A 682 -9.03 -19.79 13.46
C ILE A 682 -8.29 -20.36 12.26
N SER A 683 -7.45 -21.37 12.49
CA SER A 683 -6.61 -21.97 11.47
C SER A 683 -7.32 -23.06 10.67
N ILE A 684 -6.76 -23.40 9.49
CA ILE A 684 -7.20 -24.58 8.74
C ILE A 684 -7.04 -25.85 9.58
N GLN A 685 -5.96 -25.94 10.36
CA GLN A 685 -5.70 -27.09 11.21
C GLN A 685 -6.77 -27.20 12.31
N ASP A 686 -7.15 -26.08 12.94
CA ASP A 686 -8.21 -26.04 13.95
C ASP A 686 -9.53 -26.58 13.36
N ALA A 687 -9.86 -26.17 12.13
CA ALA A 687 -11.08 -26.60 11.45
C ALA A 687 -11.05 -28.09 11.11
N ILE A 688 -9.90 -28.63 10.71
CA ILE A 688 -9.72 -30.07 10.49
C ILE A 688 -9.90 -30.83 11.82
N ASP A 689 -9.23 -30.40 12.88
CA ASP A 689 -9.24 -31.07 14.18
C ASP A 689 -10.63 -31.07 14.83
N ASN A 690 -11.43 -30.03 14.56
CA ASN A 690 -12.81 -29.89 15.06
C ASN A 690 -13.89 -30.35 14.07
N ASN A 691 -13.51 -30.91 12.91
CA ASN A 691 -14.44 -31.29 11.83
C ASN A 691 -15.42 -30.15 11.43
N SER A 692 -14.90 -28.92 11.38
CA SER A 692 -15.65 -27.69 11.13
C SER A 692 -15.62 -27.34 9.64
N PHE A 693 -16.63 -27.78 8.89
CA PHE A 693 -16.76 -27.57 7.45
C PHE A 693 -18.13 -26.99 7.07
N LEU A 694 -18.18 -26.10 6.09
CA LEU A 694 -19.42 -25.46 5.61
C LEU A 694 -20.28 -26.40 4.77
N ARG A 695 -19.63 -27.34 4.06
CA ARG A 695 -20.24 -28.34 3.17
C ARG A 695 -19.47 -29.65 3.23
N LYS A 696 -20.05 -30.71 2.66
CA LYS A 696 -19.33 -31.97 2.43
C LYS A 696 -18.22 -31.76 1.40
N PRO A 697 -17.09 -32.50 1.50
CA PRO A 697 -16.02 -32.41 0.53
C PRO A 697 -16.50 -32.74 -0.88
N THR A 698 -15.93 -32.06 -1.88
CA THR A 698 -16.23 -32.30 -3.30
C THR A 698 -14.99 -32.88 -3.97
N THR A 699 -15.17 -33.96 -4.74
CA THR A 699 -14.08 -34.64 -5.46
C THR A 699 -14.36 -34.64 -6.96
N VAL A 700 -13.33 -34.28 -7.75
CA VAL A 700 -13.28 -34.47 -9.19
C VAL A 700 -12.21 -35.51 -9.48
N GLN A 701 -12.52 -36.51 -10.31
CA GLN A 701 -11.56 -37.56 -10.65
C GLN A 701 -11.65 -38.04 -12.10
N CYS A 702 -10.52 -38.49 -12.64
CA CYS A 702 -10.41 -39.27 -13.87
C CYS A 702 -9.39 -40.42 -13.71
N GLY A 703 -9.56 -41.49 -14.47
CA GLY A 703 -8.69 -42.66 -14.43
C GLY A 703 -8.91 -43.58 -13.21
N ASP A 704 -8.02 -44.54 -13.00
CA ASP A 704 -8.01 -45.48 -11.87
C ASP A 704 -6.78 -45.23 -10.99
N ILE A 705 -6.92 -44.26 -10.09
CA ILE A 705 -5.81 -43.76 -9.29
C ILE A 705 -5.28 -44.79 -8.28
N GLU A 706 -6.17 -45.62 -7.72
CA GLU A 706 -5.81 -46.60 -6.70
C GLU A 706 -4.99 -47.75 -7.29
N ASN A 707 -5.33 -48.17 -8.52
CA ASN A 707 -4.53 -49.15 -9.24
C ASN A 707 -3.21 -48.54 -9.74
N GLU A 708 -3.23 -47.30 -10.24
CA GLU A 708 -2.03 -46.66 -10.78
C GLU A 708 -0.95 -46.43 -9.71
N PHE A 709 -1.32 -46.00 -8.49
CA PHE A 709 -0.35 -45.86 -7.40
C PHE A 709 0.34 -47.17 -7.03
N LYS A 710 -0.33 -48.33 -7.16
CA LYS A 710 0.29 -49.64 -6.90
C LYS A 710 1.34 -50.01 -7.94
N ASN A 711 1.20 -49.49 -9.17
CA ASN A 711 2.08 -49.77 -10.29
C ASN A 711 3.19 -48.71 -10.46
N CYS A 712 3.08 -47.57 -9.79
CA CYS A 712 4.09 -46.52 -9.83
C CYS A 712 5.33 -46.92 -9.03
N LYS A 713 6.50 -46.82 -9.68
CA LYS A 713 7.80 -47.03 -9.02
C LYS A 713 8.22 -45.86 -8.14
N ASN A 714 7.97 -44.63 -8.60
CA ASN A 714 8.31 -43.41 -7.86
C ASN A 714 7.03 -42.78 -7.32
N ILE A 715 6.99 -42.56 -6.01
CA ILE A 715 5.89 -41.92 -5.30
C ILE A 715 6.47 -40.84 -4.41
N LEU A 716 5.87 -39.65 -4.44
CA LEU A 716 6.24 -38.53 -3.57
C LEU A 716 4.98 -37.98 -2.90
N GLU A 717 5.08 -37.70 -1.61
CA GLU A 717 4.03 -37.06 -0.81
C GLU A 717 4.56 -35.74 -0.25
N GLY A 718 3.67 -34.77 -0.09
CA GLY A 718 4.02 -33.49 0.49
C GLY A 718 2.80 -32.62 0.76
N GLU A 719 3.07 -31.44 1.31
CA GLU A 719 2.05 -30.44 1.56
C GLU A 719 2.56 -29.04 1.23
N VAL A 720 1.63 -28.13 0.96
CA VAL A 720 1.90 -26.74 0.66
C VAL A 720 0.82 -25.85 1.26
N TYR A 721 1.26 -24.73 1.84
CA TYR A 721 0.38 -23.70 2.38
C TYR A 721 0.53 -22.41 1.57
N MET A 722 -0.59 -21.76 1.26
CA MET A 722 -0.65 -20.44 0.65
C MET A 722 -1.50 -19.51 1.52
N GLY A 723 -0.94 -18.36 1.89
CA GLY A 723 -1.58 -17.39 2.79
C GLY A 723 -2.66 -16.52 2.12
N ALA A 724 -3.32 -15.72 2.97
CA ALA A 724 -4.35 -14.74 2.58
C ALA A 724 -3.80 -13.63 1.68
N GLN A 725 -4.71 -12.94 0.97
CA GLN A 725 -4.36 -11.74 0.21
C GLN A 725 -5.49 -10.71 0.23
N GLU A 726 -5.18 -9.49 0.66
CA GLU A 726 -6.09 -8.34 0.65
C GLU A 726 -6.20 -7.72 -0.76
N GLN A 727 -7.41 -7.42 -1.21
CA GLN A 727 -7.66 -6.83 -2.53
C GLN A 727 -6.95 -5.49 -2.64
N PHE A 728 -7.07 -4.68 -1.58
CA PHE A 728 -6.46 -3.36 -1.46
C PHE A 728 -6.80 -2.46 -2.67
N TYR A 729 -8.06 -2.52 -3.11
CA TYR A 729 -8.61 -1.50 -4.01
C TYR A 729 -8.49 -0.13 -3.35
N PHE A 730 -8.22 0.90 -4.13
CA PHE A 730 -7.87 2.21 -3.57
C PHE A 730 -9.10 2.97 -3.06
N GLU A 731 -10.18 2.97 -3.84
CA GLU A 731 -11.50 3.37 -3.32
C GLU A 731 -12.00 2.24 -2.42
N THR A 732 -12.20 2.48 -1.12
CA THR A 732 -12.81 1.51 -0.19
C THR A 732 -14.27 1.20 -0.58
N GLN A 733 -14.95 0.33 0.17
CA GLN A 733 -16.38 0.15 0.03
C GLN A 733 -17.07 1.50 0.27
N SER A 734 -17.91 1.90 -0.68
CA SER A 734 -18.56 3.21 -0.67
C SER A 734 -19.92 3.12 -1.33
N ALA A 735 -20.93 3.69 -0.68
CA ALA A 735 -22.30 3.72 -1.19
C ALA A 735 -23.10 4.91 -0.67
N ILE A 736 -24.14 5.29 -1.43
CA ILE A 736 -25.13 6.29 -1.05
C ILE A 736 -26.52 5.69 -1.32
N ALA A 737 -27.39 5.68 -0.32
CA ALA A 737 -28.79 5.29 -0.46
C ALA A 737 -29.69 6.52 -0.34
N ILE A 738 -30.62 6.69 -1.29
CA ILE A 738 -31.50 7.86 -1.39
C ILE A 738 -32.94 7.38 -1.49
N PRO A 739 -33.72 7.47 -0.41
CA PRO A 739 -35.17 7.25 -0.43
C PRO A 739 -35.87 8.19 -1.41
N LYS A 740 -36.91 7.68 -2.09
CA LYS A 740 -37.75 8.38 -3.07
C LYS A 740 -39.24 8.17 -2.74
N GLU A 741 -40.12 8.66 -3.61
CA GLU A 741 -41.58 8.51 -3.46
C GLU A 741 -42.00 7.02 -3.57
N ASN A 742 -43.13 6.64 -2.95
CA ASN A 742 -43.72 5.30 -3.09
C ASN A 742 -42.76 4.13 -2.78
N ASP A 743 -42.00 4.26 -1.68
CA ASP A 743 -41.00 3.29 -1.21
C ASP A 743 -39.90 2.98 -2.24
N GLU A 744 -39.68 3.88 -3.21
CA GLU A 744 -38.58 3.77 -4.17
C GLU A 744 -37.24 4.16 -3.52
N MET A 745 -36.15 3.62 -4.07
CA MET A 745 -34.81 3.95 -3.62
C MET A 745 -33.81 3.97 -4.77
N ASP A 746 -33.06 5.06 -4.86
CA ASP A 746 -31.84 5.11 -5.66
C ASP A 746 -30.65 4.74 -4.79
N VAL A 747 -29.81 3.83 -5.29
CA VAL A 747 -28.54 3.50 -4.66
C VAL A 747 -27.39 3.73 -5.63
N TYR A 748 -26.37 4.44 -5.15
CA TYR A 748 -25.08 4.56 -5.79
C TYR A 748 -24.11 3.68 -5.02
N SER A 749 -23.43 2.76 -5.69
CA SER A 749 -22.55 1.80 -5.01
C SER A 749 -21.29 1.54 -5.82
N SER A 750 -20.15 1.49 -5.12
CA SER A 750 -18.91 0.98 -5.67
C SER A 750 -18.97 -0.56 -5.73
N THR A 751 -19.58 -1.09 -6.80
CA THR A 751 -19.88 -2.52 -6.97
C THR A 751 -19.46 -3.04 -8.34
N GLN A 752 -19.12 -4.33 -8.44
CA GLN A 752 -18.96 -5.06 -9.71
C GLN A 752 -20.28 -5.71 -10.18
N CYS A 753 -21.31 -5.75 -9.34
CA CYS A 753 -22.56 -6.48 -9.59
C CYS A 753 -23.80 -5.64 -9.24
N PRO A 754 -24.20 -4.69 -10.11
CA PRO A 754 -25.32 -3.77 -9.83
C PRO A 754 -26.66 -4.48 -9.60
N THR A 755 -26.90 -5.58 -10.31
CA THR A 755 -28.12 -6.39 -10.16
C THR A 755 -28.19 -7.04 -8.78
N ALA A 756 -27.06 -7.55 -8.26
CA ALA A 756 -27.02 -8.11 -6.92
C ALA A 756 -27.26 -7.06 -5.83
N ILE A 757 -26.75 -5.84 -6.04
CA ILE A 757 -27.06 -4.71 -5.15
C ILE A 757 -28.56 -4.39 -5.19
N GLN A 758 -29.14 -4.26 -6.38
CA GLN A 758 -30.58 -3.99 -6.54
C GLN A 758 -31.42 -5.05 -5.83
N ALA A 759 -31.14 -6.33 -6.06
CA ALA A 759 -31.86 -7.43 -5.45
C ALA A 759 -31.68 -7.47 -3.92
N SER A 760 -30.45 -7.31 -3.42
CA SER A 760 -30.17 -7.35 -1.98
C SER A 760 -30.82 -6.18 -1.25
N ILE A 761 -30.76 -4.96 -1.81
CA ILE A 761 -31.37 -3.79 -1.19
C ILE A 761 -32.90 -3.90 -1.18
N ALA A 762 -33.49 -4.37 -2.29
CA ALA A 762 -34.93 -4.61 -2.35
C ALA A 762 -35.38 -5.57 -1.26
N ASP A 763 -34.65 -6.67 -1.04
CA ASP A 763 -34.92 -7.64 0.02
C ASP A 763 -34.71 -7.06 1.43
N ILE A 764 -33.62 -6.30 1.67
CA ILE A 764 -33.34 -5.63 2.96
C ILE A 764 -34.43 -4.64 3.35
N ILE A 765 -34.93 -3.84 2.40
CA ILE A 765 -35.96 -2.82 2.70
C ILE A 765 -37.39 -3.35 2.53
N GLY A 766 -37.57 -4.59 2.08
CA GLY A 766 -38.87 -5.26 1.99
C GLY A 766 -39.73 -4.83 0.81
N VAL A 767 -39.12 -4.50 -0.34
CA VAL A 767 -39.82 -4.07 -1.57
C VAL A 767 -39.43 -4.91 -2.78
N PRO A 768 -40.19 -4.90 -3.88
CA PRO A 768 -39.78 -5.55 -5.12
C PRO A 768 -38.59 -4.84 -5.81
N SER A 769 -37.74 -5.56 -6.53
CA SER A 769 -36.54 -5.01 -7.18
C SER A 769 -36.80 -3.83 -8.13
N HIS A 770 -37.98 -3.73 -8.74
CA HIS A 770 -38.33 -2.61 -9.63
C HIS A 770 -38.47 -1.26 -8.90
N LYS A 771 -38.53 -1.28 -7.56
CA LYS A 771 -38.52 -0.08 -6.70
C LYS A 771 -37.12 0.41 -6.37
N VAL A 772 -36.10 -0.38 -6.65
CA VAL A 772 -34.70 -0.04 -6.37
C VAL A 772 -33.95 0.16 -7.67
N ARG A 773 -33.15 1.22 -7.77
CA ARG A 773 -32.24 1.45 -8.89
C ARG A 773 -30.81 1.53 -8.38
N CYS A 774 -29.95 0.62 -8.83
CA CYS A 774 -28.50 0.72 -8.65
C CYS A 774 -27.85 1.44 -9.84
N LEU A 775 -27.07 2.49 -9.55
CA LEU A 775 -26.40 3.36 -10.52
C LEU A 775 -24.91 3.51 -10.17
N LEU A 776 -24.03 3.49 -11.16
CA LEU A 776 -22.61 3.81 -10.97
C LEU A 776 -21.90 4.20 -12.26
N LYS A 777 -20.97 5.15 -12.15
CA LYS A 777 -20.13 5.60 -13.27
C LYS A 777 -18.85 4.78 -13.44
N ARG A 778 -18.17 4.51 -12.34
CA ARG A 778 -16.85 3.83 -12.25
C ARG A 778 -16.55 3.45 -10.80
N ILE A 779 -15.56 2.56 -10.60
CA ILE A 779 -15.02 2.22 -9.27
C ILE A 779 -13.50 2.28 -9.23
N GLY A 780 -12.92 2.68 -8.09
CA GLY A 780 -11.48 2.81 -7.84
C GLY A 780 -10.76 1.49 -7.56
N GLY A 781 -11.04 0.48 -8.40
CA GLY A 781 -10.57 -0.91 -8.25
C GLY A 781 -11.61 -1.78 -7.53
N GLY A 782 -11.68 -3.06 -7.90
CA GLY A 782 -12.59 -4.05 -7.30
C GLY A 782 -11.92 -5.40 -7.06
N PHE A 783 -11.28 -5.97 -8.09
CA PHE A 783 -10.47 -7.20 -8.01
C PHE A 783 -11.20 -8.43 -7.44
N GLY A 784 -12.54 -8.44 -7.43
CA GLY A 784 -13.36 -9.48 -6.80
C GLY A 784 -13.97 -9.06 -5.46
N GLY A 785 -13.28 -8.26 -4.65
CA GLY A 785 -13.79 -7.84 -3.32
C GLY A 785 -14.99 -6.89 -3.37
N LYS A 786 -15.39 -6.44 -4.55
CA LYS A 786 -16.62 -5.66 -4.80
C LYS A 786 -17.67 -6.45 -5.57
N GLU A 787 -17.56 -7.78 -5.62
CA GLU A 787 -18.54 -8.66 -6.25
C GLU A 787 -19.76 -8.89 -5.35
N THR A 788 -19.52 -9.22 -4.07
CA THR A 788 -20.56 -9.50 -3.07
C THR A 788 -20.45 -8.58 -1.86
N GLN A 789 -19.24 -8.41 -1.30
CA GLN A 789 -19.01 -7.71 -0.03
C GLN A 789 -19.44 -6.23 -0.02
N CYS A 790 -19.52 -5.60 -1.20
CA CYS A 790 -20.07 -4.24 -1.37
C CYS A 790 -21.54 -4.09 -0.94
N VAL A 791 -22.30 -5.20 -0.84
CA VAL A 791 -23.69 -5.21 -0.35
C VAL A 791 -23.77 -4.68 1.09
N ASN A 792 -22.77 -4.95 1.93
CA ASN A 792 -22.76 -4.49 3.32
C ASN A 792 -22.85 -2.96 3.41
N ALA A 793 -21.99 -2.24 2.68
CA ALA A 793 -21.94 -0.77 2.73
C ALA A 793 -23.28 -0.13 2.31
N VAL A 794 -23.87 -0.62 1.22
CA VAL A 794 -25.16 -0.10 0.72
C VAL A 794 -26.34 -0.58 1.57
N GLY A 795 -26.30 -1.79 2.12
CA GLY A 795 -27.34 -2.34 3.00
C GLY A 795 -27.48 -1.56 4.30
N MET A 796 -26.34 -1.21 4.91
CA MET A 796 -26.29 -0.31 6.07
C MET A 796 -26.88 1.07 5.74
N ALA A 797 -26.44 1.67 4.63
CA ALA A 797 -26.94 2.97 4.18
C ALA A 797 -28.45 2.94 3.86
N ALA A 798 -28.94 1.89 3.20
CA ALA A 798 -30.35 1.74 2.84
C ALA A 798 -31.24 1.58 4.08
N THR A 799 -30.81 0.76 5.04
CA THR A 799 -31.52 0.56 6.32
C THR A 799 -31.66 1.90 7.07
N ALA A 800 -30.57 2.66 7.19
CA ALA A 800 -30.62 3.99 7.80
C ALA A 800 -31.45 4.98 6.97
N GLY A 801 -31.32 4.97 5.64
CA GLY A 801 -32.07 5.86 4.75
C GLY A 801 -33.58 5.68 4.92
N ILE A 802 -34.04 4.44 5.09
CA ILE A 802 -35.44 4.15 5.41
C ILE A 802 -35.84 4.63 6.81
N LYS A 803 -35.02 4.35 7.84
CA LYS A 803 -35.34 4.72 9.23
C LYS A 803 -35.45 6.24 9.42
N PHE A 804 -34.51 6.99 8.83
CA PHE A 804 -34.42 8.44 8.99
C PHE A 804 -35.07 9.23 7.85
N ASN A 805 -35.53 8.54 6.80
CA ASN A 805 -36.16 9.11 5.61
C ASN A 805 -35.32 10.24 4.96
N CYS A 806 -34.03 9.98 4.77
CA CYS A 806 -33.08 10.91 4.18
C CYS A 806 -31.98 10.17 3.41
N PRO A 807 -31.21 10.87 2.56
CA PRO A 807 -30.01 10.30 1.96
C PRO A 807 -29.00 9.86 3.04
N VAL A 808 -28.35 8.71 2.86
CA VAL A 808 -27.30 8.22 3.75
C VAL A 808 -26.10 7.75 2.94
N ARG A 809 -24.91 8.19 3.33
CA ARG A 809 -23.62 7.79 2.76
C ARG A 809 -22.86 6.90 3.72
N CYS A 810 -22.36 5.79 3.19
CA CYS A 810 -21.42 4.89 3.86
C CYS A 810 -20.10 4.89 3.07
N VAL A 811 -19.01 5.30 3.71
CA VAL A 811 -17.65 5.20 3.18
C VAL A 811 -16.80 4.56 4.27
N LEU A 812 -16.27 3.36 4.00
CA LEU A 812 -15.46 2.68 5.01
C LEU A 812 -14.05 3.27 5.05
N ASP A 813 -13.55 3.50 6.26
CA ASP A 813 -12.12 3.72 6.47
C ASP A 813 -11.35 2.43 6.14
N ARG A 814 -10.05 2.53 5.84
CA ARG A 814 -9.25 1.36 5.46
C ARG A 814 -9.28 0.25 6.51
N GLU A 815 -9.26 0.61 7.79
CA GLU A 815 -9.33 -0.35 8.91
C GLU A 815 -10.67 -1.10 8.91
N ASP A 816 -11.78 -0.37 8.73
CA ASP A 816 -13.12 -0.94 8.69
C ASP A 816 -13.29 -1.84 7.47
N ASP A 817 -12.78 -1.42 6.31
CA ASP A 817 -12.81 -2.19 5.06
C ASP A 817 -12.08 -3.54 5.24
N MET A 818 -10.81 -3.50 5.62
CA MET A 818 -9.98 -4.71 5.76
C MET A 818 -10.49 -5.68 6.84
N VAL A 819 -11.12 -5.16 7.91
CA VAL A 819 -11.68 -5.98 8.97
C VAL A 819 -13.03 -6.59 8.59
N THR A 820 -13.79 -6.02 7.64
CA THR A 820 -15.17 -6.45 7.36
C THR A 820 -15.35 -7.22 6.05
N THR A 821 -14.46 -7.08 5.06
CA THR A 821 -14.68 -7.57 3.67
C THR A 821 -13.95 -8.85 3.30
N GLY A 822 -13.16 -9.44 4.21
CA GLY A 822 -12.44 -10.69 3.97
C GLY A 822 -11.39 -10.62 2.86
N THR A 823 -10.75 -11.75 2.56
CA THR A 823 -9.55 -11.82 1.71
C THR A 823 -9.67 -12.88 0.61
N ARG A 824 -8.59 -13.12 -0.15
CA ARG A 824 -8.39 -14.38 -0.89
C ARG A 824 -8.28 -15.56 0.09
N HIS A 825 -8.98 -16.65 -0.19
CA HIS A 825 -8.87 -17.92 0.54
C HIS A 825 -7.42 -18.42 0.69
N PRO A 826 -6.90 -18.49 1.94
CA PRO A 826 -5.76 -19.33 2.27
C PRO A 826 -6.07 -20.79 1.97
N ILE A 827 -5.05 -21.54 1.54
CA ILE A 827 -5.18 -22.98 1.33
C ILE A 827 -4.08 -23.77 2.04
N LEU A 828 -4.42 -24.99 2.44
CA LEU A 828 -3.48 -26.07 2.73
C LEU A 828 -3.79 -27.20 1.74
N ALA A 829 -2.84 -27.57 0.90
CA ALA A 829 -2.98 -28.70 -0.01
C ALA A 829 -2.01 -29.82 0.37
N LYS A 830 -2.56 -31.02 0.58
CA LYS A 830 -1.80 -32.25 0.80
C LYS A 830 -1.88 -33.08 -0.48
N TYR A 831 -0.76 -33.57 -0.98
CA TYR A 831 -0.73 -34.26 -2.26
C TYR A 831 0.12 -35.53 -2.22
N LYS A 832 -0.21 -36.43 -3.14
CA LYS A 832 0.55 -37.65 -3.45
C LYS A 832 0.68 -37.77 -4.96
N VAL A 833 1.88 -37.94 -5.47
CA VAL A 833 2.16 -37.99 -6.91
C VAL A 833 2.94 -39.25 -7.28
N GLY A 834 2.52 -39.92 -8.35
CA GLY A 834 3.19 -41.07 -8.94
C GLY A 834 3.69 -40.74 -10.34
N PHE A 835 4.96 -41.05 -10.60
CA PHE A 835 5.63 -40.71 -11.87
C PHE A 835 6.64 -41.78 -12.29
N SER A 836 7.01 -41.76 -13.56
CA SER A 836 7.96 -42.70 -14.16
C SER A 836 9.41 -42.31 -13.92
N GLU A 837 10.35 -43.17 -14.32
CA GLU A 837 11.79 -42.91 -14.27
C GLU A 837 12.25 -41.79 -15.22
N ASP A 838 11.46 -41.44 -16.24
CA ASP A 838 11.71 -40.28 -17.13
C ASP A 838 10.94 -39.01 -16.72
N GLY A 839 10.16 -39.07 -15.62
CA GLY A 839 9.44 -37.94 -15.04
C GLY A 839 8.09 -37.61 -15.66
N ARG A 840 7.50 -38.56 -16.40
CA ARG A 840 6.11 -38.48 -16.86
C ARG A 840 5.16 -38.76 -15.68
N LEU A 841 4.17 -37.89 -15.51
CA LEU A 841 3.14 -38.05 -14.49
C LEU A 841 2.20 -39.18 -14.88
N HIS A 842 1.97 -40.09 -13.94
CA HIS A 842 1.04 -41.21 -14.08
C HIS A 842 -0.23 -40.96 -13.28
N CYS A 843 -0.06 -40.54 -12.03
CA CYS A 843 -1.16 -40.22 -11.13
C CYS A 843 -0.84 -39.06 -10.19
N LEU A 844 -1.87 -38.31 -9.79
CA LEU A 844 -1.77 -37.24 -8.81
C LEU A 844 -3.07 -37.18 -7.99
N ASP A 845 -2.94 -37.19 -6.67
CA ASP A 845 -4.03 -37.04 -5.71
C ASP A 845 -3.78 -35.78 -4.87
N ILE A 846 -4.74 -34.86 -4.84
CA ILE A 846 -4.64 -33.60 -4.08
C ILE A 846 -5.86 -33.46 -3.18
N ASN A 847 -5.63 -33.21 -1.89
CA ASN A 847 -6.65 -32.79 -0.94
C ASN A 847 -6.37 -31.34 -0.52
N THR A 848 -7.23 -30.41 -0.93
CA THR A 848 -7.09 -28.98 -0.66
C THR A 848 -8.14 -28.51 0.35
N TYR A 849 -7.68 -27.86 1.41
CA TYR A 849 -8.48 -27.27 2.46
C TYR A 849 -8.46 -25.75 2.31
N PHE A 850 -9.63 -25.15 2.17
CA PHE A 850 -9.81 -23.70 1.99
C PHE A 850 -10.27 -23.09 3.31
N ASN A 851 -9.54 -22.11 3.83
CA ASN A 851 -10.05 -21.32 4.94
C ASN A 851 -11.14 -20.37 4.40
N CYS A 852 -12.40 -20.68 4.66
CA CYS A 852 -13.53 -19.94 4.08
C CYS A 852 -13.97 -18.77 4.94
N GLY A 853 -13.65 -18.78 6.23
CA GLY A 853 -14.21 -17.84 7.20
C GLY A 853 -15.54 -18.34 7.77
N ASP A 854 -16.37 -17.39 8.21
CA ASP A 854 -17.60 -17.63 8.96
C ASP A 854 -18.80 -18.03 8.09
N SER A 855 -18.76 -17.76 6.79
CA SER A 855 -19.81 -18.05 5.81
C SER A 855 -19.27 -18.68 4.51
N LEU A 856 -20.16 -19.05 3.59
CA LEU A 856 -19.78 -19.57 2.28
C LEU A 856 -19.34 -18.48 1.31
N ASP A 857 -20.08 -17.36 1.20
CA ASP A 857 -19.91 -16.38 0.12
C ASP A 857 -19.66 -17.09 -1.24
N LEU A 858 -18.53 -16.83 -1.91
CA LEU A 858 -18.14 -17.45 -3.18
C LEU A 858 -17.16 -18.63 -3.02
N SER A 859 -16.93 -19.12 -1.79
CA SER A 859 -15.93 -20.15 -1.45
C SER A 859 -16.12 -21.45 -2.24
N GLU A 860 -17.37 -21.90 -2.41
CA GLU A 860 -17.66 -23.11 -3.19
C GLU A 860 -17.25 -22.95 -4.65
N HIS A 861 -17.53 -21.79 -5.25
CA HIS A 861 -17.15 -21.51 -6.63
C HIS A 861 -15.63 -21.33 -6.80
N VAL A 862 -14.95 -20.75 -5.81
CA VAL A 862 -13.48 -20.67 -5.76
C VAL A 862 -12.87 -22.08 -5.71
N MET A 863 -13.37 -22.95 -4.83
CA MET A 863 -12.96 -24.35 -4.75
C MET A 863 -13.18 -25.07 -6.09
N MET A 864 -14.36 -24.92 -6.70
CA MET A 864 -14.66 -25.56 -7.98
C MET A 864 -13.70 -25.13 -9.11
N VAL A 865 -13.20 -23.90 -9.11
CA VAL A 865 -12.16 -23.49 -10.07
C VAL A 865 -10.85 -24.23 -9.82
N VAL A 866 -10.44 -24.41 -8.56
CA VAL A 866 -9.26 -25.22 -8.24
C VAL A 866 -9.45 -26.67 -8.68
N LEU A 867 -10.59 -27.29 -8.37
CA LEU A 867 -10.84 -28.69 -8.71
C LEU A 867 -10.92 -28.93 -10.22
N ASN A 868 -11.43 -27.96 -11.00
CA ASN A 868 -11.61 -28.12 -12.45
C ASN A 868 -10.42 -27.67 -13.29
N LYS A 869 -9.56 -26.80 -12.76
CA LYS A 869 -8.51 -26.10 -13.52
C LYS A 869 -7.13 -26.13 -12.85
N GLY A 870 -7.01 -26.72 -11.66
CA GLY A 870 -5.80 -26.69 -10.83
C GLY A 870 -4.63 -27.46 -11.41
N ASN A 871 -4.85 -28.41 -12.31
CA ASN A 871 -3.79 -29.17 -12.98
C ASN A 871 -2.91 -28.33 -13.94
N ASN A 872 -3.21 -27.04 -14.10
CA ASN A 872 -2.49 -26.12 -14.96
C ASN A 872 -2.37 -26.64 -16.41
N CYS A 873 -1.18 -26.59 -16.99
CA CYS A 873 -0.89 -27.04 -18.35
C CYS A 873 -0.58 -28.54 -18.44
N TYR A 874 -0.71 -29.31 -17.36
CA TYR A 874 -0.20 -30.67 -17.28
C TYR A 874 -1.26 -31.71 -17.60
N ASN A 875 -0.93 -32.61 -18.53
CA ASN A 875 -1.72 -33.80 -18.85
C ASN A 875 -1.41 -34.91 -17.83
N ILE A 876 -2.38 -35.18 -16.95
CA ILE A 876 -2.28 -36.16 -15.87
C ILE A 876 -3.38 -37.21 -16.09
N PRO A 877 -3.03 -38.43 -16.53
CA PRO A 877 -4.03 -39.44 -16.91
C PRO A 877 -4.95 -39.89 -15.78
N ASN A 878 -4.38 -40.07 -14.58
CA ASN A 878 -5.12 -40.49 -13.38
C ASN A 878 -5.05 -39.39 -12.33
N PHE A 879 -6.06 -38.52 -12.30
CA PHE A 879 -6.05 -37.34 -11.43
C PHE A 879 -7.26 -37.36 -10.50
N ARG A 880 -7.01 -37.18 -9.20
CA ARG A 880 -8.03 -36.97 -8.18
C ARG A 880 -7.73 -35.67 -7.45
N THR A 881 -8.74 -34.83 -7.32
CA THR A 881 -8.64 -33.58 -6.56
C THR A 881 -9.88 -33.39 -5.71
N THR A 882 -9.69 -33.16 -4.41
CA THR A 882 -10.73 -33.03 -3.41
C THR A 882 -10.61 -31.71 -2.69
N GLY A 883 -11.72 -30.99 -2.56
CA GLY A 883 -11.80 -29.70 -1.89
C GLY A 883 -12.62 -29.78 -0.60
N HIS A 884 -12.10 -29.15 0.46
CA HIS A 884 -12.73 -29.01 1.78
C HIS A 884 -12.93 -27.53 2.13
N LEU A 885 -14.15 -27.14 2.45
CA LEU A 885 -14.50 -25.76 2.82
C LEU A 885 -14.50 -25.61 4.35
N CYS A 886 -13.36 -25.24 4.93
CA CYS A 886 -13.20 -25.08 6.38
C CYS A 886 -14.00 -23.88 6.88
N LYS A 887 -14.92 -24.10 7.84
CA LYS A 887 -15.59 -23.02 8.59
C LYS A 887 -14.69 -22.61 9.74
N THR A 888 -14.37 -21.32 9.80
CA THR A 888 -13.50 -20.72 10.82
C THR A 888 -14.13 -19.42 11.32
N ASN A 889 -13.59 -18.87 12.39
CA ASN A 889 -14.06 -17.65 13.05
C ASN A 889 -13.30 -16.40 12.57
N ILE A 890 -12.89 -16.38 11.30
CA ILE A 890 -12.38 -15.20 10.58
C ILE A 890 -13.44 -14.73 9.58
N ARG A 891 -13.35 -13.48 9.09
CA ARG A 891 -14.32 -12.99 8.10
C ARG A 891 -14.32 -13.86 6.86
N SER A 892 -15.52 -14.05 6.33
CA SER A 892 -15.76 -14.75 5.08
C SER A 892 -14.84 -14.25 3.96
N ASN A 893 -14.05 -15.16 3.42
CA ASN A 893 -13.18 -14.90 2.28
C ASN A 893 -14.01 -14.92 0.99
N THR A 894 -13.63 -14.09 0.03
CA THR A 894 -14.44 -13.82 -1.17
C THR A 894 -13.62 -13.94 -2.46
N ALA A 895 -14.20 -13.51 -3.57
CA ALA A 895 -13.54 -13.40 -4.85
C ALA A 895 -12.27 -12.55 -4.76
N PHE A 896 -11.20 -13.07 -5.37
CA PHE A 896 -10.02 -12.30 -5.74
C PHE A 896 -9.63 -12.68 -7.16
N ARG A 897 -9.18 -11.73 -8.00
CA ARG A 897 -8.58 -11.95 -9.33
C ARG A 897 -7.83 -13.29 -9.44
N GLY A 898 -8.31 -14.15 -10.34
CA GLY A 898 -7.86 -15.53 -10.53
C GLY A 898 -8.80 -16.58 -9.94
N PHE A 899 -9.54 -16.22 -8.89
CA PHE A 899 -10.69 -16.95 -8.35
C PHE A 899 -10.39 -18.43 -8.06
N GLY A 900 -9.40 -18.70 -7.20
CA GLY A 900 -8.95 -20.06 -6.87
C GLY A 900 -7.79 -20.54 -7.74
N LEU A 901 -7.73 -20.16 -9.02
CA LEU A 901 -6.70 -20.69 -9.92
C LEU A 901 -5.26 -20.43 -9.44
N PRO A 902 -4.87 -19.26 -8.90
CA PRO A 902 -3.54 -19.07 -8.34
C PRO A 902 -3.20 -20.09 -7.26
N GLN A 903 -4.15 -20.47 -6.41
CA GLN A 903 -3.97 -21.48 -5.37
C GLN A 903 -3.76 -22.88 -5.97
N GLY A 904 -4.53 -23.24 -7.00
CA GLY A 904 -4.37 -24.51 -7.72
C GLY A 904 -3.03 -24.60 -8.47
N VAL A 905 -2.70 -23.58 -9.26
CA VAL A 905 -1.44 -23.51 -10.04
C VAL A 905 -0.23 -23.50 -9.11
N PHE A 906 -0.27 -22.73 -8.02
CA PHE A 906 0.81 -22.75 -7.02
C PHE A 906 1.03 -24.15 -6.45
N THR A 907 -0.06 -24.83 -6.09
CA THR A 907 0.00 -26.21 -5.59
C THR A 907 0.66 -27.14 -6.62
N THR A 908 0.16 -27.16 -7.86
CA THR A 908 0.68 -28.07 -8.88
C THR A 908 2.10 -27.73 -9.31
N GLU A 909 2.50 -26.45 -9.40
CA GLU A 909 3.89 -26.09 -9.66
C GLU A 909 4.83 -26.48 -8.52
N THR A 910 4.37 -26.43 -7.26
CA THR A 910 5.13 -26.95 -6.12
C THR A 910 5.30 -28.47 -6.22
N VAL A 911 4.27 -29.22 -6.62
CA VAL A 911 4.40 -30.66 -6.90
C VAL A 911 5.47 -30.90 -7.97
N MET A 912 5.39 -30.18 -9.10
CA MET A 912 6.37 -30.30 -10.18
C MET A 912 7.79 -29.96 -9.70
N GLN A 913 7.93 -28.94 -8.86
CA GLN A 913 9.22 -28.55 -8.31
C GLN A 913 9.80 -29.61 -7.36
N HIS A 914 8.99 -30.19 -6.48
CA HIS A 914 9.43 -31.25 -5.57
C HIS A 914 9.83 -32.53 -6.34
N ILE A 915 9.15 -32.87 -7.45
CA ILE A 915 9.58 -33.96 -8.33
C ILE A 915 10.98 -33.68 -8.88
N VAL A 916 11.18 -32.48 -9.45
CA VAL A 916 12.47 -32.07 -10.04
C VAL A 916 13.59 -32.13 -9.01
N GLU A 917 13.36 -31.61 -7.80
CA GLU A 917 14.35 -31.59 -6.72
C GLU A 917 14.67 -32.98 -6.18
N SER A 918 13.68 -33.89 -6.12
CA SER A 918 13.88 -35.25 -5.61
C SER A 918 14.81 -36.10 -6.48
N GLN A 919 14.99 -35.75 -7.75
CA GLN A 919 15.79 -36.51 -8.72
C GLN A 919 16.93 -35.68 -9.35
N ASP A 920 17.10 -34.41 -8.97
CA ASP A 920 18.03 -33.44 -9.58
C ASP A 920 17.87 -33.33 -11.12
N TRP A 921 16.62 -33.28 -11.58
CA TRP A 921 16.29 -33.25 -13.02
C TRP A 921 16.29 -31.84 -13.62
N ASP A 922 16.27 -31.75 -14.96
CA ASP A 922 16.12 -30.48 -15.67
C ASP A 922 14.66 -29.98 -15.55
N PRO A 923 14.41 -28.88 -14.80
CA PRO A 923 13.05 -28.37 -14.58
C PRO A 923 12.30 -28.00 -15.86
N LEU A 924 13.01 -27.67 -16.95
CA LEU A 924 12.37 -27.31 -18.21
C LEU A 924 11.82 -28.56 -18.91
N LYS A 925 12.64 -29.61 -18.98
CA LYS A 925 12.28 -30.86 -19.64
C LYS A 925 11.11 -31.54 -18.95
N ILE A 926 11.13 -31.61 -17.62
CA ILE A 926 10.08 -32.28 -16.85
C ILE A 926 8.73 -31.57 -17.01
N ARG A 927 8.71 -30.22 -17.05
CA ARG A 927 7.49 -29.47 -17.33
C ARG A 927 6.98 -29.73 -18.74
N GLN A 928 7.84 -29.56 -19.76
CA GLN A 928 7.48 -29.77 -21.17
C GLN A 928 6.98 -31.20 -21.46
N LEU A 929 7.61 -32.21 -20.84
CA LEU A 929 7.23 -33.61 -21.01
C LEU A 929 5.76 -33.89 -20.69
N ASN A 930 5.22 -33.11 -19.74
CA ASN A 930 3.88 -33.27 -19.19
C ASN A 930 2.88 -32.25 -19.75
N PHE A 931 3.24 -31.39 -20.72
CA PHE A 931 2.27 -30.45 -21.30
C PHE A 931 1.12 -31.14 -22.03
N PHE A 932 -0.05 -30.52 -21.98
CA PHE A 932 -1.16 -30.84 -22.88
C PHE A 932 -0.77 -30.66 -24.35
N LYS A 933 -1.38 -31.47 -25.21
CA LYS A 933 -1.32 -31.39 -26.67
C LYS A 933 -2.71 -31.11 -27.25
N GLU A 934 -2.74 -30.66 -28.49
CA GLU A 934 -4.00 -30.50 -29.23
C GLU A 934 -4.78 -31.82 -29.25
N GLY A 935 -6.08 -31.76 -28.91
CA GLY A 935 -6.93 -32.94 -28.87
C GLY A 935 -6.84 -33.77 -27.58
N ASP A 936 -5.89 -33.46 -26.67
CA ASP A 936 -5.86 -34.09 -25.36
C ASP A 936 -7.15 -33.80 -24.59
N ARG A 937 -7.50 -34.74 -23.69
CA ARG A 937 -8.67 -34.64 -22.83
C ARG A 937 -8.21 -34.27 -21.42
N ALA A 938 -8.67 -33.13 -20.92
CA ALA A 938 -8.48 -32.75 -19.53
C ALA A 938 -9.27 -33.69 -18.58
N HIS A 939 -8.91 -33.68 -17.30
CA HIS A 939 -9.54 -34.51 -16.26
C HIS A 939 -11.06 -34.28 -16.10
N ILE A 940 -11.56 -33.10 -16.49
CA ILE A 940 -13.00 -32.77 -16.57
C ILE A 940 -13.65 -33.15 -17.91
N ASN A 941 -13.01 -34.01 -18.70
CA ASN A 941 -13.46 -34.44 -20.04
C ASN A 941 -13.51 -33.36 -21.13
N GLN A 942 -13.04 -32.14 -20.86
CA GLN A 942 -12.91 -31.10 -21.87
C GLN A 942 -11.78 -31.45 -22.85
N ILE A 943 -12.06 -31.36 -24.16
CA ILE A 943 -11.05 -31.48 -25.20
C ILE A 943 -10.30 -30.16 -25.34
N ILE A 944 -8.97 -30.22 -25.26
CA ILE A 944 -8.10 -29.08 -25.48
C ILE A 944 -8.10 -28.75 -26.98
N LYS A 945 -8.48 -27.51 -27.30
CA LYS A 945 -8.48 -26.96 -28.66
C LYS A 945 -7.66 -25.68 -28.69
N GLY A 946 -6.86 -25.48 -29.74
CA GLY A 946 -5.96 -24.33 -29.85
C GLY A 946 -4.86 -24.35 -28.79
N CYS A 947 -4.20 -25.49 -28.60
CA CYS A 947 -3.17 -25.65 -27.58
C CYS A 947 -1.87 -24.93 -27.98
N HIS A 948 -1.65 -23.73 -27.44
CA HIS A 948 -0.45 -22.91 -27.69
C HIS A 948 0.56 -22.87 -26.52
N VAL A 949 0.45 -23.80 -25.57
CA VAL A 949 1.35 -23.82 -24.40
C VAL A 949 2.82 -23.97 -24.81
N GLN A 950 3.10 -24.86 -25.77
CA GLN A 950 4.45 -25.08 -26.29
C GLN A 950 4.99 -23.83 -27.00
N ASP A 951 4.16 -23.18 -27.83
CA ASP A 951 4.51 -21.97 -28.56
C ASP A 951 4.89 -20.84 -27.58
N CYS A 952 4.03 -20.56 -26.59
CA CYS A 952 4.28 -19.54 -25.57
C CYS A 952 5.53 -19.86 -24.73
N TRP A 953 5.77 -21.13 -24.43
CA TRP A 953 6.94 -21.57 -23.67
C TRP A 953 8.23 -21.35 -24.44
N ASP A 954 8.28 -21.78 -25.71
CA ASP A 954 9.46 -21.64 -26.57
C ASP A 954 9.77 -20.17 -26.86
N ASP A 955 8.74 -19.36 -27.12
CA ASP A 955 8.89 -17.91 -27.27
C ASP A 955 9.41 -17.25 -25.99
N CYS A 956 8.89 -17.63 -24.82
CA CYS A 956 9.37 -17.09 -23.54
C CYS A 956 10.83 -17.46 -23.27
N LEU A 957 11.23 -18.72 -23.53
CA LEU A 957 12.62 -19.16 -23.40
C LEU A 957 13.55 -18.36 -24.31
N LYS A 958 13.13 -18.14 -25.56
CA LYS A 958 13.89 -17.38 -26.55
C LYS A 958 14.00 -15.91 -26.18
N GLN A 959 12.88 -15.23 -25.94
CA GLN A 959 12.86 -13.78 -25.65
C GLN A 959 13.56 -13.44 -24.32
N SER A 960 13.55 -14.36 -23.35
CA SER A 960 14.18 -14.13 -22.05
C SER A 960 15.67 -14.49 -22.00
N ASN A 961 16.26 -15.03 -23.08
CA ASN A 961 17.60 -15.63 -23.11
C ASN A 961 17.83 -16.60 -21.93
N TYR A 962 16.86 -17.45 -21.65
CA TYR A 962 16.80 -18.21 -20.40
C TYR A 962 18.08 -19.03 -20.13
N LYS A 963 18.56 -19.78 -21.13
CA LYS A 963 19.72 -20.68 -20.98
C LYS A 963 21.02 -19.93 -20.71
N GLU A 964 21.22 -18.77 -21.33
CA GLU A 964 22.38 -17.93 -21.06
C GLU A 964 22.33 -17.39 -19.62
N ARG A 965 21.18 -16.82 -19.22
CA ARG A 965 20.99 -16.30 -17.86
C ARG A 965 21.06 -17.39 -16.79
N GLU A 966 20.64 -18.62 -17.09
CA GLU A 966 20.80 -19.77 -16.21
C GLU A 966 22.28 -20.03 -15.91
N GLN A 967 23.16 -19.96 -16.91
CA GLN A 967 24.61 -20.08 -16.74
C GLN A 967 25.18 -18.91 -15.92
N GLU A 968 24.70 -17.69 -16.15
CA GLU A 968 25.09 -16.52 -15.36
C GLU A 968 24.69 -16.65 -13.88
N VAL A 969 23.48 -17.16 -13.60
CA VAL A 969 23.00 -17.44 -12.25
C VAL A 969 23.88 -18.50 -11.58
N LYS A 970 24.22 -19.59 -12.28
CA LYS A 970 25.13 -20.63 -11.76
C LYS A 970 26.52 -20.05 -11.45
N ARG A 971 27.07 -19.21 -12.33
CA ARG A 971 28.34 -18.51 -12.07
C ARG A 971 28.24 -17.60 -10.85
N PHE A 972 27.22 -16.74 -10.79
CA PHE A 972 26.99 -15.84 -9.66
C PHE A 972 26.89 -16.61 -8.33
N ASN A 973 26.15 -17.72 -8.29
CA ASN A 973 25.96 -18.53 -7.08
C ASN A 973 27.24 -19.25 -6.63
N ARG A 974 28.17 -19.57 -7.55
CA ARG A 974 29.50 -20.11 -7.20
C ARG A 974 30.42 -19.04 -6.64
N GLU A 975 30.33 -17.83 -7.17
CA GLU A 975 31.22 -16.70 -6.82
C GLU A 975 30.77 -15.96 -5.55
N ASN A 976 29.49 -16.05 -5.16
CA ASN A 976 28.91 -15.30 -4.05
C ASN A 976 28.43 -16.25 -2.96
N ARG A 977 28.98 -16.15 -1.74
CA ARG A 977 28.58 -17.03 -0.61
C ARG A 977 27.26 -16.60 0.00
N TRP A 978 27.09 -15.30 0.25
CA TRP A 978 25.99 -14.74 1.06
C TRP A 978 24.86 -14.12 0.24
N ARG A 979 24.97 -14.17 -1.09
CA ARG A 979 23.91 -13.76 -2.02
C ARG A 979 23.76 -14.83 -3.08
N LYS A 980 22.51 -15.19 -3.36
CA LYS A 980 22.15 -16.13 -4.42
C LYS A 980 21.14 -15.49 -5.36
N ARG A 981 21.19 -15.90 -6.62
CA ARG A 981 20.17 -15.63 -7.64
C ARG A 981 19.43 -16.92 -7.96
N GLY A 982 18.16 -16.79 -8.33
CA GLY A 982 17.34 -17.86 -8.89
C GLY A 982 16.76 -17.40 -10.22
N ILE A 983 16.50 -18.35 -11.11
CA ILE A 983 15.74 -18.13 -12.34
C ILE A 983 14.73 -19.27 -12.45
N PHE A 984 13.50 -18.92 -12.84
CA PHE A 984 12.38 -19.84 -12.90
C PHE A 984 11.45 -19.43 -14.04
N ILE A 985 10.83 -20.41 -14.68
CA ILE A 985 9.83 -20.24 -15.74
C ILE A 985 8.72 -21.28 -15.50
N MET A 986 7.47 -20.85 -15.63
CA MET A 986 6.28 -21.68 -15.47
C MET A 986 5.30 -21.48 -16.62
N PRO A 987 4.63 -22.54 -17.08
CA PRO A 987 3.52 -22.42 -18.01
C PRO A 987 2.26 -21.95 -17.26
N MET A 988 1.26 -21.47 -17.98
CA MET A 988 -0.03 -21.13 -17.38
C MET A 988 -1.17 -21.36 -18.36
N GLN A 989 -2.20 -22.08 -17.93
CA GLN A 989 -3.49 -22.18 -18.62
C GLN A 989 -4.59 -21.56 -17.73
N PHE A 990 -5.41 -20.68 -18.30
CA PHE A 990 -6.51 -20.04 -17.60
C PHE A 990 -7.83 -20.27 -18.33
N GLY A 991 -8.76 -21.03 -17.74
CA GLY A 991 -10.10 -21.21 -18.31
C GLY A 991 -10.98 -19.98 -18.07
N ILE A 992 -11.50 -19.37 -19.14
CA ILE A 992 -12.34 -18.16 -19.13
C ILE A 992 -13.82 -18.53 -18.96
N GLY A 993 -14.59 -17.72 -18.24
CA GLY A 993 -16.03 -17.91 -18.07
C GLY A 993 -16.47 -18.27 -16.65
N PHE A 994 -17.75 -18.00 -16.37
CA PHE A 994 -18.42 -18.45 -15.16
C PHE A 994 -18.72 -19.94 -15.25
N GLY A 995 -18.54 -20.67 -14.14
CA GLY A 995 -18.90 -22.10 -14.07
C GLY A 995 -20.41 -22.34 -14.23
N ARG A 996 -21.24 -21.35 -13.91
CA ARG A 996 -22.70 -21.38 -14.12
C ARG A 996 -23.04 -20.77 -15.48
N MET A 997 -23.57 -21.59 -16.39
CA MET A 997 -23.92 -21.18 -17.75
C MET A 997 -24.79 -19.92 -17.82
N SER A 998 -25.80 -19.81 -16.95
CA SER A 998 -26.70 -18.65 -16.92
C SER A 998 -26.00 -17.33 -16.54
N MET A 999 -24.79 -17.36 -16.00
CA MET A 999 -24.03 -16.13 -15.71
C MET A 999 -23.20 -15.66 -16.92
N ASN A 1000 -23.03 -16.50 -17.94
CA ASN A 1000 -22.34 -16.12 -19.17
C ASN A 1000 -23.32 -15.41 -20.13
N GLN A 1001 -23.84 -14.27 -19.70
CA GLN A 1001 -24.75 -13.41 -20.46
C GLN A 1001 -24.33 -11.94 -20.35
N GLY A 1002 -24.64 -11.15 -21.36
CA GLY A 1002 -24.43 -9.70 -21.42
C GLY A 1002 -25.63 -9.00 -22.04
N GLY A 1003 -25.78 -7.71 -21.73
CA GLY A 1003 -26.84 -6.87 -22.28
C GLY A 1003 -26.34 -5.46 -22.55
N ALA A 1004 -26.91 -4.82 -23.56
CA ALA A 1004 -26.59 -3.45 -23.95
C ALA A 1004 -27.85 -2.69 -24.38
N PHE A 1005 -27.78 -1.37 -24.27
CA PHE A 1005 -28.79 -0.43 -24.71
C PHE A 1005 -28.11 0.67 -25.53
N VAL A 1006 -28.57 0.87 -26.77
CA VAL A 1006 -27.98 1.82 -27.72
C VAL A 1006 -29.05 2.81 -28.18
N SER A 1007 -28.76 4.10 -28.09
CA SER A 1007 -29.59 5.18 -28.60
C SER A 1007 -28.80 6.03 -29.59
N ILE A 1008 -29.36 6.24 -30.78
CA ILE A 1008 -28.81 7.16 -31.79
C ILE A 1008 -29.69 8.40 -31.80
N TYR A 1009 -29.10 9.55 -31.46
CA TYR A 1009 -29.81 10.81 -31.46
C TYR A 1009 -29.90 11.41 -32.86
N THR A 1010 -30.77 12.39 -33.04
CA THR A 1010 -31.01 13.05 -34.34
C THR A 1010 -29.81 13.85 -34.86
N ASP A 1011 -28.85 14.16 -34.00
CA ASP A 1011 -27.56 14.78 -34.37
C ASP A 1011 -26.49 13.76 -34.80
N GLY A 1012 -26.82 12.46 -34.75
CA GLY A 1012 -25.93 11.36 -35.09
C GLY A 1012 -24.97 10.96 -33.96
N SER A 1013 -25.10 11.54 -32.77
CA SER A 1013 -24.39 11.06 -31.58
C SER A 1013 -25.01 9.76 -31.05
N VAL A 1014 -24.18 8.89 -30.49
CA VAL A 1014 -24.57 7.57 -30.00
C VAL A 1014 -24.35 7.49 -28.49
N LEU A 1015 -25.42 7.23 -27.75
CA LEU A 1015 -25.34 6.86 -26.34
C LEU A 1015 -25.42 5.34 -26.18
N LEU A 1016 -24.41 4.79 -25.52
CA LEU A 1016 -24.29 3.38 -25.23
C LEU A 1016 -24.34 3.15 -23.72
N ALA A 1017 -25.09 2.13 -23.29
CA ALA A 1017 -25.04 1.55 -21.96
C ALA A 1017 -24.89 0.02 -22.06
N HIS A 1018 -24.19 -0.59 -21.11
CA HIS A 1018 -24.01 -2.04 -21.04
C HIS A 1018 -23.96 -2.49 -19.58
N GLY A 1019 -24.12 -3.80 -19.35
CA GLY A 1019 -24.15 -4.36 -17.99
C GLY A 1019 -22.82 -4.38 -17.26
N GLY A 1020 -21.70 -4.33 -17.98
CA GLY A 1020 -20.36 -4.29 -17.41
C GLY A 1020 -20.03 -3.00 -16.65
N VAL A 1021 -19.13 -3.09 -15.67
CA VAL A 1021 -18.70 -1.99 -14.79
C VAL A 1021 -17.25 -1.61 -15.05
N GLU A 1022 -16.96 -0.31 -15.19
CA GLU A 1022 -15.60 0.22 -15.29
C GLU A 1022 -14.92 0.25 -13.92
N MET A 1023 -13.86 -0.54 -13.77
CA MET A 1023 -13.02 -0.63 -12.57
C MET A 1023 -11.53 -0.43 -12.86
N GLY A 1024 -11.22 0.10 -14.05
CA GLY A 1024 -9.87 0.41 -14.54
C GLY A 1024 -9.36 -0.51 -15.64
N GLN A 1025 -10.08 -1.59 -15.93
CA GLN A 1025 -9.76 -2.55 -16.99
C GLN A 1025 -10.10 -2.03 -18.40
N GLY A 1026 -10.71 -0.85 -18.50
CA GLY A 1026 -11.02 -0.20 -19.77
C GLY A 1026 -12.16 -0.89 -20.51
N ILE A 1027 -13.17 -1.39 -19.79
CA ILE A 1027 -14.33 -1.99 -20.45
C ILE A 1027 -15.07 -0.94 -21.29
N ASN A 1028 -15.21 0.30 -20.79
CA ASN A 1028 -15.94 1.33 -21.50
C ASN A 1028 -15.26 1.73 -22.81
N VAL A 1029 -13.92 1.88 -22.81
CA VAL A 1029 -13.18 2.18 -24.05
C VAL A 1029 -13.28 1.03 -25.05
N LYS A 1030 -13.23 -0.23 -24.58
CA LYS A 1030 -13.41 -1.40 -25.44
C LYS A 1030 -14.80 -1.46 -26.06
N MET A 1031 -15.86 -1.17 -25.30
CA MET A 1031 -17.22 -1.15 -25.84
C MET A 1031 -17.44 -0.01 -26.85
N ILE A 1032 -16.80 1.15 -26.63
CA ILE A 1032 -16.75 2.24 -27.63
C ILE A 1032 -16.03 1.78 -28.90
N GLN A 1033 -14.92 1.03 -28.79
CA GLN A 1033 -14.21 0.47 -29.95
C GLN A 1033 -15.07 -0.53 -30.72
N VAL A 1034 -15.78 -1.42 -30.03
CA VAL A 1034 -16.70 -2.39 -30.63
C VAL A 1034 -17.81 -1.64 -31.39
N ALA A 1035 -18.54 -0.75 -30.73
CA ALA A 1035 -19.61 0.02 -31.37
C ALA A 1035 -19.10 0.85 -32.55
N SER A 1036 -17.90 1.44 -32.45
CA SER A 1036 -17.26 2.18 -33.54
C SER A 1036 -16.95 1.29 -34.74
N GLY A 1037 -16.42 0.08 -34.50
CA GLY A 1037 -16.17 -0.92 -35.53
C GLY A 1037 -17.45 -1.38 -36.22
N THR A 1038 -18.48 -1.70 -35.44
CA THR A 1038 -19.75 -2.22 -35.93
C THR A 1038 -20.56 -1.17 -36.70
N LEU A 1039 -20.61 0.07 -36.20
CA LEU A 1039 -21.36 1.17 -36.84
C LEU A 1039 -20.57 1.87 -37.95
N GLY A 1040 -19.25 1.61 -38.07
CA GLY A 1040 -18.39 2.28 -39.04
C GLY A 1040 -18.22 3.78 -38.79
N ILE A 1041 -18.30 4.22 -37.54
CA ILE A 1041 -18.18 5.65 -37.17
C ILE A 1041 -16.98 5.90 -36.24
N PRO A 1042 -16.45 7.13 -36.18
CA PRO A 1042 -15.39 7.48 -35.24
C PRO A 1042 -15.81 7.33 -33.76
N THR A 1043 -14.87 6.98 -32.90
CA THR A 1043 -15.10 6.78 -31.46
C THR A 1043 -15.59 8.03 -30.73
N ASN A 1044 -15.28 9.24 -31.22
CA ASN A 1044 -15.71 10.50 -30.61
C ASN A 1044 -17.20 10.80 -30.78
N LYS A 1045 -17.93 10.03 -31.60
CA LYS A 1045 -19.40 10.10 -31.71
C LYS A 1045 -20.13 9.20 -30.71
N ILE A 1046 -19.41 8.37 -29.97
CA ILE A 1046 -19.97 7.36 -29.08
C ILE A 1046 -19.63 7.71 -27.63
N HIS A 1047 -20.63 7.73 -26.78
CA HIS A 1047 -20.47 8.06 -25.37
C HIS A 1047 -21.14 7.02 -24.46
N ILE A 1048 -20.53 6.77 -23.29
CA ILE A 1048 -21.10 5.92 -22.22
C ILE A 1048 -21.30 6.79 -20.98
N ILE A 1049 -22.55 6.95 -20.56
CA ILE A 1049 -22.89 7.75 -19.37
C ILE A 1049 -22.63 6.96 -18.10
N GLU A 1050 -23.22 5.79 -17.88
CA GLU A 1050 -23.02 5.02 -16.64
C GLU A 1050 -23.58 3.61 -16.79
N THR A 1051 -23.30 2.75 -15.82
CA THR A 1051 -23.93 1.44 -15.68
C THR A 1051 -25.12 1.60 -14.73
N GLY A 1052 -26.30 1.16 -15.14
CA GLY A 1052 -27.52 1.29 -14.37
C GLY A 1052 -28.48 0.12 -14.58
N THR A 1053 -29.08 -0.35 -13.49
CA THR A 1053 -30.09 -1.43 -13.52
C THR A 1053 -31.39 -1.04 -14.21
N ASN A 1054 -31.63 0.26 -14.39
CA ASN A 1054 -32.77 0.80 -15.14
C ASN A 1054 -32.55 0.83 -16.66
N THR A 1055 -31.30 0.77 -17.14
CA THR A 1055 -30.99 0.71 -18.58
C THR A 1055 -30.71 -0.72 -19.02
N VAL A 1056 -29.92 -1.47 -18.25
CA VAL A 1056 -29.64 -2.89 -18.51
C VAL A 1056 -29.92 -3.69 -17.22
N PRO A 1057 -31.06 -4.41 -17.13
CA PRO A 1057 -31.40 -5.21 -15.97
C PRO A 1057 -30.73 -6.59 -16.00
N ASN A 1058 -30.77 -7.31 -14.87
CA ASN A 1058 -30.37 -8.72 -14.76
C ASN A 1058 -28.95 -9.04 -15.24
N THR A 1059 -28.04 -8.09 -15.04
CA THR A 1059 -26.63 -8.19 -15.43
C THR A 1059 -25.86 -9.15 -14.54
N SER A 1060 -24.98 -9.95 -15.15
CA SER A 1060 -23.96 -10.69 -14.42
C SER A 1060 -22.93 -9.74 -13.80
N ALA A 1061 -22.24 -10.22 -12.75
CA ALA A 1061 -21.11 -9.51 -12.20
C ALA A 1061 -20.02 -9.27 -13.27
N THR A 1062 -19.35 -8.13 -13.20
CA THR A 1062 -18.15 -7.87 -14.02
C THR A 1062 -16.98 -8.64 -13.42
N ALA A 1063 -16.93 -9.95 -13.69
CA ALA A 1063 -15.97 -10.90 -13.15
C ALA A 1063 -15.59 -11.96 -14.21
N ALA A 1064 -14.97 -13.06 -13.78
CA ALA A 1064 -14.59 -14.22 -14.61
C ALA A 1064 -13.77 -13.93 -15.89
N SER A 1065 -13.18 -12.73 -15.98
CA SER A 1065 -12.50 -12.20 -17.18
C SER A 1065 -13.37 -12.11 -18.44
N THR A 1066 -14.69 -12.15 -18.31
CA THR A 1066 -15.64 -12.15 -19.45
C THR A 1066 -16.30 -10.81 -19.72
N GLY A 1067 -15.97 -9.78 -18.93
CA GLY A 1067 -16.62 -8.47 -19.04
C GLY A 1067 -16.55 -7.88 -20.45
N THR A 1068 -15.40 -7.98 -21.13
CA THR A 1068 -15.28 -7.54 -22.54
C THR A 1068 -16.07 -8.45 -23.47
N ASP A 1069 -15.91 -9.77 -23.36
CA ASP A 1069 -16.52 -10.73 -24.29
C ASP A 1069 -18.05 -10.66 -24.28
N LEU A 1070 -18.67 -10.73 -23.09
CA LEU A 1070 -20.13 -10.79 -22.96
C LEU A 1070 -20.79 -9.46 -23.32
N ASN A 1071 -20.24 -8.34 -22.84
CA ASN A 1071 -20.80 -7.03 -23.16
C ASN A 1071 -20.47 -6.63 -24.60
N GLY A 1072 -19.29 -6.99 -25.11
CA GLY A 1072 -18.88 -6.68 -26.47
C GLY A 1072 -19.65 -7.46 -27.54
N MET A 1073 -20.20 -8.63 -27.20
CA MET A 1073 -21.13 -9.33 -28.08
C MET A 1073 -22.56 -8.76 -28.02
N ALA A 1074 -22.93 -8.12 -26.90
CA ALA A 1074 -24.23 -7.49 -26.75
C ALA A 1074 -24.29 -6.09 -27.41
N VAL A 1075 -23.16 -5.37 -27.42
CA VAL A 1075 -22.93 -4.09 -28.10
C VAL A 1075 -22.68 -4.32 -29.59
#